data_AF-A0A812PRK4-F1
#
_entry.id   AF-A0A812PRK4-F1
#
_cell.length_a   1.000
_cell.length_b   1.000
_cell.length_c   1.000
_cell.angle_alpha   90.00
_cell.angle_beta   90.00
_cell.angle_gamma   90.00
#
_symmetry.space_group_name_H-M   'P 1'
#
loop_
_entity.id
_entity.type
_entity.pdbx_description
1 polymer ?
#
loop_
_entity_poly.entity_id
_entity_poly.type
_entity_poly.pdbx_seq_one_letter_code
_entity_poly.pdbx_strand_id
1 'polypeptide(L)'
;MYQYDRLYAGLSCLAMGDTQAVELAQTCHLGLCLQHGIVSQDNLLGMKLPVPRSKTGCGLVIDDFVSYSIESRSPFEVGQSGTAGAQLADAAHAAYSQVKLIPHEEKAVRDCLRCEMWGALIEGEPGLLRGSLKRAAPLRKIICEVLSIGAVTVGLLEIVAGGLIALFVLRRRLMSLLNIIFREMKGRFQNEAFTICPELREELLLVLGLVTTAVVELRSSYSPKVYMVDASDWGEAVCSTFVGTALSKEISRHALRKGIWTRLLSPSLARERSHGCLSPAEEVPGGPDFCYRAHPLWVKLAKACDFGVEWSRRASKRRHINIGELRAYLKAERLGKIPGHPTRSCVGGDSQVTLGAALKGRSASPSLNQELQQSLPHVIGLGLYNYALYCPTSVNPADHPTRGSDIPPPDEGRPCWWASALEGNFADLDRKASGISYTSEENEMLGMIVAWSPGYLDLFAGKGGVARELARLTGLLLCRLGSLASPRNNRARCGLLGARFLCIRDPLEEAHTVVVAQIELDKNRRAFSFKGQSDPCDGAVWPKRLTAADRAANRAGVILSEVPLVGATTEKLEKRLWEGFLEWIGENCSSQAAASLCEAAVTIAVLLKLYGEHLFSVGAPLSSFRHLITYAQRSYPDFRLHSKVCWEYVTRWELVEPLIHRVPLPVKLCEAMAAVAFSGGKQQHVTIQHPEVVAACETVFGRAKTSEPLSSLSAQTFRRRWDAVLEALHVPKSVNLTPGSVRGGGAVHAYQSGVPVQDLLWKMRIRHVHTLQHYLQEMAAEHVIGHLPGPSKVSVRAASSCLSLFLRAL
;
A
#
# COMPACT_ATOMS: atom_id res chain seq x y z
N MET A 1 -37.60 -54.44 -5.85
CA MET A 1 -36.53 -53.83 -6.67
C MET A 1 -37.19 -53.04 -7.78
N TYR A 2 -36.78 -51.79 -7.99
CA TYR A 2 -37.41 -50.92 -8.99
C TYR A 2 -37.02 -51.34 -10.42
N GLN A 3 -38.01 -51.62 -11.27
CA GLN A 3 -37.83 -51.94 -12.70
C GLN A 3 -37.82 -50.64 -13.53
N TYR A 4 -36.73 -49.87 -13.48
CA TYR A 4 -36.56 -48.70 -14.32
C TYR A 4 -35.22 -48.76 -15.06
N ASP A 5 -35.27 -48.68 -16.39
CA ASP A 5 -34.09 -48.83 -17.26
C ASP A 5 -33.09 -47.66 -17.16
N ARG A 6 -33.50 -46.53 -16.53
CA ARG A 6 -32.63 -45.39 -16.21
C ARG A 6 -33.01 -44.78 -14.88
N LEU A 7 -31.99 -44.51 -14.06
CA LEU A 7 -32.08 -43.74 -12.82
C LEU A 7 -31.41 -42.38 -13.04
N TYR A 8 -32.11 -41.30 -12.70
CA TYR A 8 -31.58 -39.95 -12.71
C TYR A 8 -31.24 -39.53 -11.28
N ALA A 9 -29.96 -39.29 -11.00
CA ALA A 9 -29.52 -38.75 -9.72
C ALA A 9 -29.77 -37.24 -9.68
N GLY A 10 -30.66 -36.79 -8.79
CA GLY A 10 -30.85 -35.38 -8.45
C GLY A 10 -30.34 -35.09 -7.05
N LEU A 11 -29.79 -33.90 -6.83
CA LEU A 11 -29.46 -33.41 -5.50
C LEU A 11 -30.72 -32.81 -4.85
N SER A 12 -30.94 -33.11 -3.57
CA SER A 12 -32.02 -32.54 -2.75
C SER A 12 -31.65 -31.17 -2.15
N CYS A 13 -30.48 -30.65 -2.48
CA CYS A 13 -29.91 -29.40 -1.98
C CYS A 13 -29.16 -28.65 -3.08
N LEU A 14 -28.81 -27.39 -2.83
CA LEU A 14 -27.98 -26.59 -3.73
C LEU A 14 -26.60 -27.25 -3.90
N ALA A 15 -26.19 -27.46 -5.15
CA ALA A 15 -24.92 -28.12 -5.46
C ALA A 15 -23.73 -27.18 -5.18
N MET A 16 -22.70 -27.68 -4.49
CA MET A 16 -21.44 -26.95 -4.37
C MET A 16 -20.78 -26.80 -5.74
N GLY A 17 -20.55 -25.55 -6.16
CA GLY A 17 -20.05 -25.22 -7.50
C GLY A 17 -21.11 -24.79 -8.50
N ASP A 18 -22.40 -24.83 -8.14
CA ASP A 18 -23.46 -24.16 -8.92
C ASP A 18 -23.26 -22.64 -8.83
N THR A 19 -23.28 -21.97 -9.98
CA THR A 19 -23.06 -20.53 -10.10
C THR A 19 -24.17 -19.69 -9.47
N GLN A 20 -25.39 -20.22 -9.33
CA GLN A 20 -26.53 -19.52 -8.71
C GLN A 20 -26.70 -19.83 -7.23
N ALA A 21 -26.12 -20.92 -6.72
CA ALA A 21 -26.27 -21.31 -5.31
C ALA A 21 -25.79 -20.21 -4.34
N VAL A 22 -24.77 -19.44 -4.72
CA VAL A 22 -24.25 -18.31 -3.94
C VAL A 22 -25.28 -17.17 -3.82
N GLU A 23 -25.91 -16.79 -4.93
CA GLU A 23 -26.89 -15.70 -4.99
C GLU A 23 -28.20 -16.08 -4.27
N LEU A 24 -28.63 -17.34 -4.41
CA LEU A 24 -29.78 -17.89 -3.69
C LEU A 24 -29.53 -17.95 -2.18
N ALA A 25 -28.37 -18.48 -1.74
CA ALA A 25 -28.01 -18.53 -0.33
C ALA A 25 -27.98 -17.13 0.30
N GLN A 26 -27.27 -16.18 -0.32
CA GLN A 26 -27.16 -14.82 0.21
C GLN A 26 -28.53 -14.11 0.29
N THR A 27 -29.39 -14.30 -0.71
CA THR A 27 -30.77 -13.77 -0.72
C THR A 27 -31.60 -14.35 0.43
N CYS A 28 -31.55 -15.68 0.63
CA CYS A 28 -32.29 -16.36 1.70
C CYS A 28 -31.82 -15.92 3.11
N HIS A 29 -30.50 -15.83 3.33
CA HIS A 29 -29.94 -15.35 4.60
C HIS A 29 -30.35 -13.90 4.88
N LEU A 30 -30.24 -13.00 3.91
CA LEU A 30 -30.63 -11.60 4.07
C LEU A 30 -32.15 -11.46 4.33
N GLY A 31 -32.98 -12.18 3.57
CA GLY A 31 -34.43 -12.20 3.73
C GLY A 31 -34.85 -12.68 5.13
N LEU A 32 -34.21 -13.72 5.65
CA LEU A 32 -34.46 -14.21 7.01
C LEU A 32 -34.09 -13.15 8.06
N CYS A 33 -32.93 -12.51 7.92
CA CYS A 33 -32.50 -11.47 8.84
C CYS A 33 -33.41 -10.21 8.81
N LEU A 34 -33.96 -9.86 7.65
CA LEU A 34 -34.95 -8.79 7.50
C LEU A 34 -36.29 -9.16 8.19
N GLN A 35 -36.80 -10.37 7.93
CA GLN A 35 -38.07 -10.85 8.52
C GLN A 35 -38.06 -10.88 10.05
N HIS A 36 -36.89 -11.12 10.66
CA HIS A 36 -36.71 -11.14 12.11
C HIS A 36 -36.24 -9.79 12.70
N GLY A 37 -36.19 -8.72 11.89
CA GLY A 37 -35.80 -7.37 12.34
C GLY A 37 -34.33 -7.22 12.76
N ILE A 38 -33.48 -8.21 12.45
CA ILE A 38 -32.04 -8.19 12.75
C ILE A 38 -31.32 -7.20 11.83
N VAL A 39 -31.71 -7.20 10.55
CA VAL A 39 -31.22 -6.27 9.53
C VAL A 39 -32.28 -5.20 9.31
N SER A 40 -31.85 -3.94 9.22
CA SER A 40 -32.68 -2.79 8.86
C SER A 40 -31.88 -1.82 7.98
N GLN A 41 -32.57 -0.85 7.36
CA GLN A 41 -31.93 0.21 6.59
C GLN A 41 -30.89 1.01 7.41
N ASP A 42 -31.09 1.12 8.72
CA ASP A 42 -30.25 1.90 9.64
C ASP A 42 -29.08 1.13 10.23
N ASN A 43 -28.93 -0.17 9.93
CA ASN A 43 -27.83 -0.99 10.43
C ASN A 43 -27.09 -1.81 9.33
N LEU A 44 -27.64 -1.93 8.12
CA LEU A 44 -27.06 -2.74 7.04
C LEU A 44 -25.86 -2.07 6.35
N LEU A 45 -24.72 -2.76 6.33
CA LEU A 45 -23.61 -2.50 5.41
C LEU A 45 -23.85 -3.19 4.07
N GLY A 46 -23.91 -2.40 2.98
CA GLY A 46 -24.01 -2.91 1.61
C GLY A 46 -23.03 -2.22 0.65
N MET A 47 -22.64 -2.89 -0.43
CA MET A 47 -21.68 -2.35 -1.41
C MET A 47 -22.16 -1.08 -2.15
N LYS A 48 -23.48 -0.95 -2.35
CA LYS A 48 -24.13 0.23 -2.96
C LYS A 48 -24.74 1.17 -1.92
N LEU A 49 -24.84 0.77 -0.65
CA LEU A 49 -25.56 1.53 0.38
C LEU A 49 -24.64 2.56 1.08
N PRO A 50 -25.17 3.71 1.53
CA PRO A 50 -24.44 4.59 2.41
C PRO A 50 -24.16 3.89 3.75
N VAL A 51 -22.93 3.96 4.25
CA VAL A 51 -22.55 3.39 5.56
C VAL A 51 -23.53 3.86 6.64
N PRO A 52 -24.10 3.00 7.50
CA PRO A 52 -25.07 3.39 8.51
C PRO A 52 -24.61 4.52 9.45
N ARG A 53 -25.55 5.32 9.98
CA ARG A 53 -25.26 6.31 11.05
C ARG A 53 -25.20 5.67 12.43
N SER A 54 -25.86 4.52 12.61
CA SER A 54 -25.90 3.78 13.87
C SER A 54 -24.51 3.41 14.37
N LYS A 55 -24.36 3.36 15.70
CA LYS A 55 -23.15 2.82 16.35
C LYS A 55 -23.05 1.30 16.19
N THR A 56 -24.17 0.63 15.93
CA THR A 56 -24.27 -0.82 15.74
C THR A 56 -24.69 -1.09 14.30
N GLY A 57 -23.96 -1.98 13.62
CA GLY A 57 -24.26 -2.37 12.25
C GLY A 57 -23.98 -3.84 12.01
N CYS A 58 -24.48 -4.33 10.88
CA CYS A 58 -24.26 -5.70 10.44
C CYS A 58 -24.10 -5.77 8.92
N GLY A 59 -23.62 -6.91 8.42
CA GLY A 59 -23.57 -7.22 7.01
C GLY A 59 -23.47 -8.73 6.81
N LEU A 60 -23.68 -9.14 5.56
CA LEU A 60 -23.70 -10.53 5.15
C LEU A 60 -22.95 -10.65 3.82
N VAL A 61 -22.06 -11.63 3.72
CA VAL A 61 -21.42 -12.03 2.46
C VAL A 61 -21.57 -13.54 2.34
N ILE A 62 -22.42 -13.99 1.42
CA ILE A 62 -22.78 -15.40 1.26
C ILE A 62 -23.33 -15.99 2.57
N ASP A 63 -22.53 -16.76 3.30
CA ASP A 63 -22.81 -17.41 4.58
C ASP A 63 -22.19 -16.67 5.79
N ASP A 64 -21.19 -15.80 5.58
CA ASP A 64 -20.54 -15.01 6.62
C ASP A 64 -21.40 -13.82 7.08
N PHE A 65 -22.18 -14.01 8.15
CA PHE A 65 -22.85 -12.92 8.88
C PHE A 65 -21.89 -12.26 9.89
N VAL A 66 -21.84 -10.93 9.90
CA VAL A 66 -20.98 -10.13 10.77
C VAL A 66 -21.79 -8.97 11.37
N SER A 67 -21.61 -8.74 12.67
CA SER A 67 -22.09 -7.54 13.37
C SER A 67 -20.95 -6.82 14.10
N TYR A 68 -21.15 -5.53 14.39
CA TYR A 68 -20.19 -4.70 15.14
C TYR A 68 -20.93 -3.64 15.98
N SER A 69 -20.28 -3.17 17.05
CA SER A 69 -20.73 -2.01 17.84
C SER A 69 -19.56 -1.06 18.15
N ILE A 70 -19.85 0.24 18.13
CA ILE A 70 -18.89 1.32 18.45
C ILE A 70 -19.10 1.76 19.90
N GLU A 71 -18.35 1.15 20.80
CA GLU A 71 -18.42 1.39 22.24
C GLU A 71 -17.45 2.48 22.75
N SER A 72 -17.73 2.98 23.95
CA SER A 72 -16.81 3.87 24.67
C SER A 72 -15.59 3.11 25.21
N ARG A 73 -14.46 3.80 25.42
CA ARG A 73 -13.22 3.19 25.95
C ARG A 73 -13.23 2.99 27.48
N SER A 74 -14.40 3.01 28.11
CA SER A 74 -14.60 2.55 29.49
C SER A 74 -14.14 1.07 29.62
N PRO A 75 -13.84 0.53 30.82
CA PRO A 75 -13.44 -0.87 30.94
C PRO A 75 -14.52 -1.77 30.34
N PHE A 76 -14.18 -2.43 29.24
CA PHE A 76 -15.07 -3.38 28.57
C PHE A 76 -15.02 -4.69 29.37
N GLU A 77 -15.85 -4.78 30.40
CA GLU A 77 -16.07 -6.03 31.11
C GLU A 77 -16.82 -7.01 30.19
N VAL A 78 -16.04 -7.87 29.54
CA VAL A 78 -16.54 -8.98 28.72
C VAL A 78 -17.47 -9.83 29.59
N GLY A 79 -18.76 -9.85 29.26
CA GLY A 79 -19.69 -10.87 29.75
C GLY A 79 -20.84 -10.45 30.68
N GLN A 80 -21.02 -9.16 31.06
CA GLN A 80 -22.15 -8.80 31.94
C GLN A 80 -23.51 -8.55 31.22
N SER A 81 -23.55 -8.27 29.91
CA SER A 81 -24.82 -8.19 29.12
C SER A 81 -24.68 -8.39 27.60
N GLY A 82 -23.47 -8.57 27.07
CA GLY A 82 -23.19 -8.60 25.63
C GLY A 82 -23.35 -7.25 24.93
N THR A 83 -22.57 -6.98 23.87
CA THR A 83 -22.81 -5.76 23.06
C THR A 83 -24.09 -5.86 22.24
N ALA A 84 -24.63 -4.73 21.79
CA ALA A 84 -25.71 -4.72 20.79
C ALA A 84 -25.33 -5.49 19.51
N GLY A 85 -24.04 -5.52 19.14
CA GLY A 85 -23.51 -6.35 18.05
C GLY A 85 -23.62 -7.85 18.35
N ALA A 86 -23.24 -8.30 19.55
CA ALA A 86 -23.44 -9.68 19.98
C ALA A 86 -24.93 -10.07 19.96
N GLN A 87 -25.80 -9.22 20.50
CA GLN A 87 -27.25 -9.42 20.50
C GLN A 87 -27.82 -9.61 19.09
N LEU A 88 -27.38 -8.83 18.10
CA LEU A 88 -27.75 -9.04 16.68
C LEU A 88 -27.25 -10.39 16.13
N ALA A 89 -26.05 -10.82 16.50
CA ALA A 89 -25.49 -12.10 16.05
C ALA A 89 -26.17 -13.31 16.71
N ASP A 90 -26.65 -13.16 17.95
CA ASP A 90 -27.42 -14.18 18.67
C ASP A 90 -28.86 -14.25 18.16
N ALA A 91 -29.47 -13.11 17.84
CA ALA A 91 -30.76 -13.08 17.14
C ALA A 91 -30.67 -13.73 15.74
N ALA A 92 -29.60 -13.47 14.98
CA ALA A 92 -29.33 -14.15 13.71
C ALA A 92 -29.18 -15.66 13.88
N HIS A 93 -28.40 -16.09 14.87
CA HIS A 93 -28.24 -17.51 15.20
C HIS A 93 -29.60 -18.15 15.54
N ALA A 94 -30.41 -17.52 16.39
CA ALA A 94 -31.73 -18.02 16.74
C ALA A 94 -32.67 -18.15 15.53
N ALA A 95 -32.66 -17.16 14.62
CA ALA A 95 -33.43 -17.21 13.37
C ALA A 95 -32.96 -18.36 12.47
N TYR A 96 -31.65 -18.57 12.31
CA TYR A 96 -31.10 -19.70 11.54
C TYR A 96 -31.55 -21.05 12.12
N SER A 97 -31.47 -21.23 13.44
CA SER A 97 -31.90 -22.46 14.12
C SER A 97 -33.39 -22.73 13.98
N GLN A 98 -34.25 -21.71 13.98
CA GLN A 98 -35.70 -21.86 13.74
C GLN A 98 -36.01 -22.46 12.36
N VAL A 99 -35.28 -22.05 11.32
CA VAL A 99 -35.43 -22.59 9.95
C VAL A 99 -34.56 -23.82 9.67
N LYS A 100 -33.93 -24.40 10.71
CA LYS A 100 -33.04 -25.58 10.63
C LYS A 100 -31.80 -25.39 9.76
N LEU A 101 -31.36 -24.15 9.55
CA LEU A 101 -29.99 -23.88 9.12
C LEU A 101 -29.08 -24.16 10.32
N ILE A 102 -28.00 -24.92 10.11
CA ILE A 102 -27.11 -25.35 11.20
C ILE A 102 -25.91 -24.39 11.27
N PRO A 103 -25.90 -23.41 12.20
CA PRO A 103 -24.74 -22.56 12.42
C PRO A 103 -23.58 -23.36 13.04
N HIS A 104 -22.34 -22.99 12.67
CA HIS A 104 -21.15 -23.68 13.16
C HIS A 104 -20.64 -23.02 14.45
N GLU A 105 -21.19 -23.43 15.60
CA GLU A 105 -20.92 -22.81 16.91
C GLU A 105 -19.44 -22.58 17.23
N GLU A 106 -18.56 -23.56 16.98
CA GLU A 106 -17.10 -23.45 17.22
C GLU A 106 -16.40 -22.32 16.42
N LYS A 107 -17.03 -21.84 15.34
CA LYS A 107 -16.53 -20.71 14.53
C LYS A 107 -17.16 -19.38 14.91
N ALA A 108 -18.21 -19.38 15.74
CA ALA A 108 -18.88 -18.17 16.16
C ALA A 108 -18.00 -17.39 17.16
N VAL A 109 -17.76 -16.12 16.84
CA VAL A 109 -17.04 -15.19 17.72
C VAL A 109 -18.03 -14.14 18.22
N ARG A 110 -17.87 -13.73 19.48
CA ARG A 110 -18.63 -12.65 20.13
C ARG A 110 -17.67 -11.68 20.82
N ASP A 111 -18.07 -10.41 20.89
CA ASP A 111 -17.43 -9.35 21.69
C ASP A 111 -15.89 -9.30 21.63
N CYS A 112 -15.33 -9.61 20.46
CA CYS A 112 -13.89 -9.70 20.25
C CYS A 112 -13.33 -8.41 19.65
N LEU A 113 -12.37 -7.80 20.35
CA LEU A 113 -11.66 -6.61 19.88
C LEU A 113 -10.71 -6.87 18.70
N ARG A 114 -10.45 -8.13 18.32
CA ARG A 114 -9.56 -8.48 17.21
C ARG A 114 -10.05 -9.71 16.44
N CYS A 115 -10.61 -9.48 15.26
CA CYS A 115 -11.26 -10.53 14.45
C CYS A 115 -10.88 -10.41 12.97
N GLU A 116 -10.87 -11.55 12.26
CA GLU A 116 -10.77 -11.59 10.81
C GLU A 116 -12.16 -11.85 10.21
N MET A 117 -12.57 -11.03 9.25
CA MET A 117 -13.87 -11.07 8.57
C MET A 117 -13.72 -10.66 7.11
N TRP A 118 -14.40 -11.35 6.18
CA TRP A 118 -14.40 -11.04 4.74
C TRP A 118 -12.99 -10.80 4.13
N GLY A 119 -11.97 -11.49 4.65
CA GLY A 119 -10.57 -11.37 4.22
C GLY A 119 -9.77 -10.20 4.82
N ALA A 120 -10.35 -9.41 5.73
CA ALA A 120 -9.69 -8.32 6.45
C ALA A 120 -9.57 -8.63 7.96
N LEU A 121 -8.50 -8.15 8.59
CA LEU A 121 -8.27 -8.16 10.03
C LEU A 121 -8.68 -6.78 10.60
N ILE A 122 -9.57 -6.79 11.58
CA ILE A 122 -9.96 -5.62 12.38
C ILE A 122 -9.29 -5.68 13.75
N GLU A 123 -8.78 -4.55 14.21
CA GLU A 123 -8.19 -4.35 15.53
C GLU A 123 -8.90 -3.15 16.18
N GLY A 124 -9.97 -3.44 16.93
CA GLY A 124 -10.90 -2.46 17.49
C GLY A 124 -10.27 -1.53 18.54
N GLU A 125 -9.32 -2.02 19.36
CA GLU A 125 -8.65 -1.15 20.33
C GLU A 125 -7.79 -0.05 19.66
N PRO A 126 -6.84 -0.34 18.74
CA PRO A 126 -6.11 0.71 18.02
C PRO A 126 -6.95 1.41 16.95
N GLY A 127 -8.03 0.78 16.44
CA GLY A 127 -8.90 1.35 15.40
C GLY A 127 -8.46 1.00 13.97
N LEU A 128 -7.69 -0.10 13.81
CA LEU A 128 -7.04 -0.44 12.54
C LEU A 128 -7.81 -1.52 11.78
N LEU A 129 -7.83 -1.39 10.45
CA LEU A 129 -8.37 -2.36 9.50
C LEU A 129 -7.28 -2.65 8.45
N ARG A 130 -6.92 -3.92 8.25
CA ARG A 130 -5.86 -4.34 7.30
C ARG A 130 -6.22 -5.64 6.59
N GLY A 131 -5.51 -6.00 5.52
CA GLY A 131 -5.71 -7.29 4.86
C GLY A 131 -5.30 -8.45 5.77
N SER A 132 -5.95 -9.61 5.67
CA SER A 132 -5.63 -10.77 6.51
C SER A 132 -4.14 -11.14 6.41
N LEU A 133 -3.50 -11.28 7.56
CA LEU A 133 -2.08 -11.63 7.66
C LEU A 133 -1.83 -13.08 7.20
N LYS A 134 -2.83 -13.96 7.36
CA LYS A 134 -2.82 -15.34 6.84
C LYS A 134 -2.73 -15.39 5.31
N ARG A 135 -3.18 -14.34 4.60
CA ARG A 135 -2.98 -14.18 3.15
C ARG A 135 -1.69 -13.42 2.83
N ALA A 136 -1.38 -12.37 3.58
CA ALA A 136 -0.23 -11.52 3.31
C ALA A 136 1.13 -12.24 3.48
N ALA A 137 1.31 -13.04 4.54
CA ALA A 137 2.59 -13.69 4.81
C ALA A 137 2.95 -14.79 3.78
N PRO A 138 2.07 -15.73 3.40
CA PRO A 138 2.36 -16.69 2.34
C PRO A 138 2.57 -16.03 0.98
N LEU A 139 1.76 -15.02 0.64
CA LEU A 139 1.92 -14.26 -0.61
C LEU A 139 3.28 -13.56 -0.68
N ARG A 140 3.73 -12.97 0.44
CA ARG A 140 5.08 -12.38 0.56
C ARG A 140 6.16 -13.43 0.30
N LYS A 141 6.04 -14.63 0.90
CA LYS A 141 6.97 -15.76 0.67
C LYS A 141 7.00 -16.17 -0.80
N ILE A 142 5.83 -16.36 -1.43
CA ILE A 142 5.73 -16.72 -2.86
C ILE A 142 6.44 -15.68 -3.73
N ILE A 143 6.23 -14.38 -3.49
CA ILE A 143 6.90 -13.32 -4.26
C ILE A 143 8.42 -13.34 -4.03
N CYS A 144 8.90 -13.59 -2.82
CA CYS A 144 10.34 -13.78 -2.54
C CYS A 144 10.93 -14.96 -3.32
N GLU A 145 10.28 -16.13 -3.31
CA GLU A 145 10.74 -17.31 -4.06
C GLU A 145 10.77 -17.04 -5.57
N VAL A 146 9.72 -16.42 -6.11
CA VAL A 146 9.63 -15.98 -7.51
C VAL A 146 10.81 -15.06 -7.88
N LEU A 147 11.13 -14.08 -7.02
CA LEU A 147 12.27 -13.17 -7.21
C LEU A 147 13.63 -13.88 -7.13
N SER A 148 13.78 -14.88 -6.27
CA SER A 148 14.98 -15.70 -6.07
C SER A 148 15.22 -16.70 -7.21
N ILE A 149 14.15 -17.28 -7.76
CA ILE A 149 14.19 -18.15 -8.95
C ILE A 149 14.47 -17.30 -10.20
N GLY A 150 13.91 -16.09 -10.28
CA GLY A 150 14.06 -15.20 -11.43
C GLY A 150 13.20 -15.55 -12.64
N ALA A 151 12.32 -16.54 -12.53
CA ALA A 151 11.35 -16.95 -13.54
C ALA A 151 10.01 -17.28 -12.88
N VAL A 152 8.91 -17.14 -13.63
CA VAL A 152 7.53 -17.32 -13.13
C VAL A 152 6.63 -17.86 -14.23
N THR A 153 5.57 -18.61 -13.87
CA THR A 153 4.48 -18.93 -14.81
C THR A 153 3.40 -17.85 -14.77
N VAL A 154 2.69 -17.67 -15.89
CA VAL A 154 1.59 -16.70 -15.98
C VAL A 154 0.52 -16.99 -14.91
N GLY A 155 0.10 -18.25 -14.74
CA GLY A 155 -0.89 -18.62 -13.73
C GLY A 155 -0.44 -18.36 -12.29
N LEU A 156 0.85 -18.56 -11.98
CA LEU A 156 1.39 -18.17 -10.67
C LEU A 156 1.40 -16.64 -10.50
N LEU A 157 1.70 -15.90 -11.57
CA LEU A 157 1.70 -14.44 -11.54
C LEU A 157 0.27 -13.86 -11.42
N GLU A 158 -0.73 -14.52 -11.99
CA GLU A 158 -2.16 -14.21 -11.81
C GLU A 158 -2.60 -14.43 -10.36
N ILE A 159 -2.20 -15.54 -9.73
CA ILE A 159 -2.42 -15.80 -8.30
C ILE A 159 -1.78 -14.71 -7.44
N VAL A 160 -0.54 -14.32 -7.76
CA VAL A 160 0.15 -13.21 -7.08
C VAL A 160 -0.61 -11.90 -7.25
N ALA A 161 -1.01 -11.54 -8.48
CA ALA A 161 -1.76 -10.33 -8.77
C ALA A 161 -3.11 -10.28 -8.03
N GLY A 162 -3.86 -11.39 -8.02
CA GLY A 162 -5.13 -11.53 -7.31
C GLY A 162 -4.96 -11.40 -5.79
N GLY A 163 -3.95 -12.06 -5.22
CA GLY A 163 -3.60 -11.94 -3.80
C GLY A 163 -3.26 -10.50 -3.41
N LEU A 164 -2.50 -9.79 -4.24
CA LEU A 164 -2.11 -8.40 -4.01
C LEU A 164 -3.30 -7.44 -4.12
N ILE A 165 -4.18 -7.62 -5.11
CA ILE A 165 -5.44 -6.87 -5.21
C ILE A 165 -6.26 -7.01 -3.92
N ALA A 166 -6.39 -8.23 -3.40
CA ALA A 166 -7.19 -8.49 -2.21
C ALA A 166 -6.63 -7.82 -0.93
N LEU A 167 -5.33 -7.55 -0.86
CA LEU A 167 -4.72 -6.78 0.24
C LEU A 167 -4.80 -5.27 -0.02
N PHE A 168 -4.55 -4.84 -1.25
CA PHE A 168 -4.56 -3.43 -1.65
C PHE A 168 -5.97 -2.82 -1.75
N VAL A 169 -7.06 -3.60 -1.77
CA VAL A 169 -8.44 -3.08 -1.87
C VAL A 169 -8.80 -2.12 -0.73
N LEU A 170 -8.20 -2.28 0.45
CA LEU A 170 -8.38 -1.39 1.60
C LEU A 170 -7.67 -0.04 1.42
N ARG A 171 -6.60 -0.01 0.62
CA ARG A 171 -5.79 1.19 0.33
C ARG A 171 -5.54 1.29 -1.17
N ARG A 172 -6.63 1.37 -1.94
CA ARG A 172 -6.70 1.17 -3.40
C ARG A 172 -5.59 1.86 -4.21
N ARG A 173 -5.11 3.03 -3.78
CA ARG A 173 -3.99 3.75 -4.41
C ARG A 173 -2.75 2.86 -4.62
N LEU A 174 -2.49 1.88 -3.74
CA LEU A 174 -1.41 0.89 -3.89
C LEU A 174 -1.55 0.04 -5.17
N MET A 175 -2.76 -0.15 -5.71
CA MET A 175 -2.95 -0.85 -6.98
C MET A 175 -2.35 -0.11 -8.18
N SER A 176 -2.03 1.19 -8.07
CA SER A 176 -1.28 1.93 -9.09
C SER A 176 0.15 1.42 -9.26
N LEU A 177 0.67 0.65 -8.29
CA LEU A 177 1.95 -0.06 -8.42
C LEU A 177 1.85 -1.22 -9.40
N LEU A 178 0.69 -1.86 -9.55
CA LEU A 178 0.52 -3.08 -10.34
C LEU A 178 0.30 -2.74 -11.82
N ASN A 179 1.39 -2.59 -12.58
CA ASN A 179 1.38 -2.25 -14.01
C ASN A 179 2.08 -3.31 -14.85
N ILE A 180 3.36 -3.54 -14.54
CA ILE A 180 4.25 -4.46 -15.24
C ILE A 180 3.72 -5.89 -15.08
N ILE A 181 3.21 -6.25 -13.90
CA ILE A 181 2.58 -7.56 -13.67
C ILE A 181 1.47 -7.85 -14.68
N PHE A 182 0.59 -6.87 -14.97
CA PHE A 182 -0.47 -7.02 -15.96
C PHE A 182 0.03 -6.89 -17.40
N ARG A 183 1.12 -6.15 -17.64
CA ARG A 183 1.78 -6.09 -18.96
C ARG A 183 2.31 -7.46 -19.34
N GLU A 184 3.04 -8.12 -18.44
CA GLU A 184 3.68 -9.41 -18.71
C GLU A 184 2.67 -10.54 -18.87
N MET A 185 1.55 -10.56 -18.13
CA MET A 185 0.52 -11.59 -18.28
C MET A 185 -0.29 -11.46 -19.59
N LYS A 186 -0.30 -10.29 -20.25
CA LYS A 186 -1.24 -9.99 -21.34
C LYS A 186 -0.92 -10.80 -22.61
N GLY A 187 -1.86 -11.66 -23.01
CA GLY A 187 -1.80 -12.40 -24.27
C GLY A 187 -0.97 -13.68 -24.22
N ARG A 188 -0.57 -14.13 -23.03
CA ARG A 188 0.14 -15.39 -22.78
C ARG A 188 -0.81 -16.47 -22.24
N PHE A 189 -0.38 -17.73 -22.29
CA PHE A 189 -1.13 -18.85 -21.69
C PHE A 189 -0.76 -19.07 -20.22
N GLN A 190 -1.69 -19.51 -19.37
CA GLN A 190 -1.46 -19.68 -17.93
C GLN A 190 -0.29 -20.62 -17.57
N ASN A 191 -0.02 -21.63 -18.40
CA ASN A 191 1.08 -22.58 -18.23
C ASN A 191 2.42 -22.09 -18.82
N GLU A 192 2.45 -20.94 -19.49
CA GLU A 192 3.67 -20.35 -20.04
C GLU A 192 4.58 -19.83 -18.92
N ALA A 193 5.87 -20.18 -18.98
CA ALA A 193 6.90 -19.74 -18.04
C ALA A 193 7.83 -18.72 -18.72
N PHE A 194 8.20 -17.66 -18.00
CA PHE A 194 9.09 -16.62 -18.51
C PHE A 194 10.02 -16.04 -17.43
N THR A 195 11.16 -15.52 -17.86
CA THR A 195 12.15 -14.85 -17.01
C THR A 195 11.65 -13.47 -16.58
N ILE A 196 11.80 -13.14 -15.30
CA ILE A 196 11.37 -11.87 -14.72
C ILE A 196 12.26 -10.74 -15.23
N CYS A 197 11.66 -9.82 -15.99
CA CYS A 197 12.33 -8.60 -16.45
C CYS A 197 12.68 -7.65 -15.28
N PRO A 198 13.68 -6.75 -15.44
CA PRO A 198 14.08 -5.83 -14.38
C PRO A 198 12.93 -4.97 -13.84
N GLU A 199 12.01 -4.54 -14.68
CA GLU A 199 10.87 -3.71 -14.29
C GLU A 199 9.85 -4.49 -13.44
N LEU A 200 9.61 -5.77 -13.76
CA LEU A 200 8.75 -6.63 -12.94
C LEU A 200 9.42 -6.95 -11.60
N ARG A 201 10.74 -7.15 -11.59
CA ARG A 201 11.54 -7.32 -10.37
C ARG A 201 11.42 -6.09 -9.46
N GLU A 202 11.54 -4.88 -10.01
CA GLU A 202 11.36 -3.63 -9.25
C GLU A 202 9.93 -3.46 -8.73
N GLU A 203 8.90 -3.73 -9.56
CA GLU A 203 7.49 -3.66 -9.15
C GLU A 203 7.18 -4.60 -7.98
N LEU A 204 7.61 -5.86 -8.07
CA LEU A 204 7.42 -6.86 -7.00
C LEU A 204 8.18 -6.49 -5.72
N LEU A 205 9.39 -5.92 -5.81
CA LEU A 205 10.14 -5.44 -4.64
C LEU A 205 9.47 -4.23 -3.96
N LEU A 206 8.93 -3.28 -4.73
CA LEU A 206 8.16 -2.15 -4.19
C LEU A 206 6.89 -2.63 -3.48
N VAL A 207 6.19 -3.59 -4.08
CA VAL A 207 5.01 -4.24 -3.51
C VAL A 207 5.34 -4.96 -2.20
N LEU A 208 6.45 -5.71 -2.14
CA LEU A 208 6.91 -6.42 -0.93
C LEU A 208 7.10 -5.48 0.27
N GLY A 209 7.65 -4.28 0.06
CA GLY A 209 7.78 -3.28 1.12
C GLY A 209 6.44 -2.65 1.51
N LEU A 210 5.62 -2.29 0.52
CA LEU A 210 4.40 -1.50 0.73
C LEU A 210 3.16 -2.32 1.12
N VAL A 211 3.13 -3.64 0.95
CA VAL A 211 2.01 -4.51 1.40
C VAL A 211 1.73 -4.38 2.90
N THR A 212 2.75 -4.08 3.68
CA THR A 212 2.69 -3.83 5.12
C THR A 212 1.94 -2.54 5.49
N THR A 213 1.89 -1.59 4.55
CA THR A 213 1.28 -0.25 4.71
C THR A 213 -0.19 -0.20 4.25
N ALA A 214 -0.76 -1.32 3.80
CA ALA A 214 -2.15 -1.47 3.38
C ALA A 214 -3.13 -1.50 4.57
N VAL A 215 -3.04 -0.49 5.44
CA VAL A 215 -3.80 -0.33 6.69
C VAL A 215 -4.69 0.91 6.61
N VAL A 216 -5.90 0.81 7.14
CA VAL A 216 -6.92 1.85 7.26
C VAL A 216 -7.12 2.17 8.74
N GLU A 217 -7.10 3.46 9.07
CA GLU A 217 -7.44 3.99 10.40
C GLU A 217 -8.93 4.37 10.44
N LEU A 218 -9.72 3.59 11.15
CA LEU A 218 -11.17 3.76 11.26
C LEU A 218 -11.54 5.08 11.95
N ARG A 219 -10.70 5.60 12.86
CA ARG A 219 -10.93 6.85 13.62
C ARG A 219 -10.42 8.12 12.94
N SER A 220 -9.99 8.06 11.69
CA SER A 220 -9.52 9.22 10.92
C SER A 220 -10.57 10.35 10.88
N SER A 221 -10.14 11.57 11.17
CA SER A 221 -10.99 12.78 11.21
C SER A 221 -11.53 13.13 9.82
N TYR A 222 -12.68 13.79 9.75
CA TYR A 222 -13.22 14.34 8.49
C TYR A 222 -12.78 15.79 8.32
N SER A 223 -12.32 16.17 7.13
CA SER A 223 -11.97 17.55 6.81
C SER A 223 -13.23 18.42 6.89
N PRO A 224 -13.23 19.57 7.59
CA PRO A 224 -14.44 20.42 7.73
C PRO A 224 -14.74 21.23 6.45
N LYS A 225 -13.93 21.06 5.40
CA LYS A 225 -14.09 21.66 4.07
C LYS A 225 -14.43 20.59 3.04
N VAL A 226 -15.24 20.97 2.06
CA VAL A 226 -15.43 20.21 0.81
C VAL A 226 -14.68 20.93 -0.30
N TYR A 227 -13.96 20.16 -1.12
CA TYR A 227 -13.12 20.69 -2.19
C TYR A 227 -13.75 20.40 -3.54
N MET A 228 -13.62 21.34 -4.48
CA MET A 228 -13.97 21.19 -5.90
C MET A 228 -12.72 21.46 -6.73
N VAL A 229 -12.51 20.67 -7.80
CA VAL A 229 -11.32 20.77 -8.66
C VAL A 229 -11.70 20.84 -10.13
N ASP A 230 -10.83 21.49 -10.90
CA ASP A 230 -10.89 21.54 -12.36
C ASP A 230 -9.47 21.73 -12.95
N ALA A 231 -9.31 21.45 -14.25
CA ALA A 231 -8.13 21.87 -15.02
C ALA A 231 -8.46 22.15 -16.50
N SER A 232 -7.93 23.27 -17.00
CA SER A 232 -8.05 23.73 -18.38
C SER A 232 -6.69 23.75 -19.11
N ASP A 233 -6.68 24.12 -20.39
CA ASP A 233 -5.43 24.45 -21.13
C ASP A 233 -4.67 25.66 -20.50
N TRP A 234 -5.35 26.51 -19.71
CA TRP A 234 -4.79 27.71 -19.07
C TRP A 234 -4.24 27.43 -17.65
N GLY A 235 -4.88 26.57 -16.86
CA GLY A 235 -4.44 26.30 -15.48
C GLY A 235 -5.22 25.22 -14.74
N GLU A 236 -4.71 24.89 -13.55
CA GLU A 236 -5.31 23.95 -12.59
C GLU A 236 -5.82 24.73 -11.37
N ALA A 237 -6.97 24.37 -10.80
CA ALA A 237 -7.52 25.04 -9.63
C ALA A 237 -8.16 24.08 -8.61
N VAL A 238 -8.17 24.52 -7.36
CA VAL A 238 -8.87 23.91 -6.24
C VAL A 238 -9.63 25.00 -5.49
N CYS A 239 -10.94 24.84 -5.42
CA CYS A 239 -11.83 25.65 -4.60
C CYS A 239 -12.24 24.87 -3.34
N SER A 240 -12.64 25.56 -2.29
CA SER A 240 -13.29 24.91 -1.15
C SER A 240 -14.38 25.77 -0.52
N THR A 241 -15.25 25.10 0.22
CA THR A 241 -16.23 25.75 1.12
C THR A 241 -16.23 25.03 2.47
N PHE A 242 -16.53 25.77 3.55
CA PHE A 242 -16.60 25.23 4.89
C PHE A 242 -18.00 24.68 5.17
N VAL A 243 -18.06 23.39 5.51
CA VAL A 243 -19.32 22.69 5.86
C VAL A 243 -19.29 22.08 7.27
N GLY A 244 -18.18 22.21 8.00
CA GLY A 244 -18.00 21.58 9.30
C GLY A 244 -17.86 20.05 9.23
N THR A 245 -17.39 19.46 10.33
CA THR A 245 -17.03 18.03 10.40
C THR A 245 -18.26 17.10 10.29
N ALA A 246 -19.41 17.49 10.84
CA ALA A 246 -20.62 16.68 10.84
C ALA A 246 -21.20 16.50 9.44
N LEU A 247 -21.48 17.60 8.72
CA LEU A 247 -21.99 17.55 7.36
C LEU A 247 -20.95 17.01 6.37
N SER A 248 -19.64 17.28 6.56
CA SER A 248 -18.59 16.62 5.76
C SER A 248 -18.60 15.09 5.90
N LYS A 249 -18.74 14.58 7.14
CA LYS A 249 -18.93 13.14 7.40
C LYS A 249 -20.18 12.62 6.69
N GLU A 250 -21.29 13.34 6.72
CA GLU A 250 -22.52 12.94 6.04
C GLU A 250 -22.36 12.89 4.51
N ILE A 251 -21.78 13.93 3.89
CA ILE A 251 -21.46 13.98 2.46
C ILE A 251 -20.58 12.78 2.04
N SER A 252 -19.64 12.39 2.90
CA SER A 252 -18.76 11.23 2.68
C SER A 252 -19.51 9.89 2.65
N ARG A 253 -20.71 9.78 3.26
CA ARG A 253 -21.54 8.56 3.19
C ARG A 253 -22.08 8.33 1.78
N HIS A 254 -22.44 9.41 1.10
CA HIS A 254 -23.02 9.42 -0.25
C HIS A 254 -21.98 9.40 -1.37
N ALA A 255 -20.70 9.67 -1.07
CA ALA A 255 -19.59 9.68 -2.02
C ALA A 255 -19.46 8.38 -2.84
N LEU A 256 -18.92 8.51 -4.05
CA LEU A 256 -18.77 7.42 -5.01
C LEU A 256 -17.99 6.22 -4.42
N ARG A 257 -18.52 5.01 -4.58
CA ARG A 257 -17.93 3.75 -4.06
C ARG A 257 -17.27 2.89 -5.13
N LYS A 258 -17.92 2.80 -6.30
CA LYS A 258 -17.51 1.95 -7.43
C LYS A 258 -16.55 2.72 -8.35
N GLY A 259 -15.33 2.21 -8.49
CA GLY A 259 -14.40 2.68 -9.52
C GLY A 259 -14.79 2.11 -10.88
N ILE A 260 -15.03 2.98 -11.87
CA ILE A 260 -15.26 2.57 -13.26
C ILE A 260 -13.94 2.26 -13.98
N TRP A 261 -13.99 1.65 -15.17
CA TRP A 261 -12.77 1.49 -15.97
C TRP A 261 -12.46 2.81 -16.69
N THR A 262 -11.24 3.32 -16.53
CA THR A 262 -10.82 4.56 -17.18
C THR A 262 -9.47 4.40 -17.87
N ARG A 263 -9.30 5.20 -18.92
CA ARG A 263 -8.04 5.43 -19.65
C ARG A 263 -7.93 6.91 -19.95
N LEU A 264 -6.72 7.38 -20.20
CA LEU A 264 -6.46 8.68 -20.82
C LEU A 264 -7.26 8.80 -22.12
N LEU A 265 -7.90 9.95 -22.35
CA LEU A 265 -8.60 10.22 -23.62
C LEU A 265 -7.65 10.15 -24.82
N SER A 266 -8.20 9.89 -26.01
CA SER A 266 -7.43 10.05 -27.25
C SER A 266 -7.20 11.54 -27.53
N PRO A 267 -6.20 11.91 -28.36
CA PRO A 267 -5.95 13.31 -28.70
C PRO A 267 -7.15 14.08 -29.29
N SER A 268 -8.08 13.39 -29.95
CA SER A 268 -9.35 13.96 -30.43
C SER A 268 -10.31 14.28 -29.27
N LEU A 269 -10.69 13.26 -28.50
CA LEU A 269 -11.62 13.41 -27.37
C LEU A 269 -11.07 14.35 -26.29
N ALA A 270 -9.75 14.37 -26.07
CA ALA A 270 -9.09 15.32 -25.17
C ALA A 270 -9.22 16.78 -25.63
N ARG A 271 -9.20 17.02 -26.95
CA ARG A 271 -9.42 18.35 -27.54
C ARG A 271 -10.91 18.73 -27.51
N GLU A 272 -11.81 17.80 -27.78
CA GLU A 272 -13.26 18.03 -27.65
C GLU A 272 -13.61 18.35 -26.19
N ARG A 273 -13.00 17.66 -25.21
CA ARG A 273 -13.16 17.95 -23.78
C ARG A 273 -12.61 19.34 -23.42
N SER A 274 -11.43 19.72 -23.91
CA SER A 274 -10.87 21.05 -23.60
C SER A 274 -11.64 22.22 -24.24
N HIS A 275 -12.42 21.95 -25.29
CA HIS A 275 -13.37 22.91 -25.88
C HIS A 275 -14.79 22.81 -25.31
N GLY A 276 -15.08 21.89 -24.37
CA GLY A 276 -16.42 21.69 -23.81
C GLY A 276 -17.42 21.03 -24.76
N CYS A 277 -16.94 20.38 -25.82
CA CYS A 277 -17.76 19.73 -26.85
C CYS A 277 -17.95 18.21 -26.64
N LEU A 278 -17.10 17.58 -25.82
CA LEU A 278 -17.19 16.14 -25.55
C LEU A 278 -18.38 15.84 -24.63
N SER A 279 -19.20 14.82 -24.96
CA SER A 279 -20.26 14.40 -24.05
C SER A 279 -19.69 13.60 -22.87
N PRO A 280 -20.27 13.68 -21.66
CA PRO A 280 -19.85 12.86 -20.52
C PRO A 280 -19.89 11.35 -20.81
N ALA A 281 -20.75 10.90 -21.74
CA ALA A 281 -20.82 9.51 -22.17
C ALA A 281 -19.54 9.01 -22.85
N GLU A 282 -18.79 9.89 -23.49
CA GLU A 282 -17.61 9.56 -24.30
C GLU A 282 -16.29 9.71 -23.53
N GLU A 283 -16.32 10.29 -22.32
CA GLU A 283 -15.15 10.31 -21.42
C GLU A 283 -14.74 8.91 -20.95
N VAL A 284 -15.71 8.01 -20.80
CA VAL A 284 -15.53 6.71 -20.16
C VAL A 284 -15.82 5.57 -21.14
N PRO A 285 -14.98 4.53 -21.23
CA PRO A 285 -15.23 3.46 -22.18
C PRO A 285 -16.37 2.57 -21.68
N GLY A 286 -17.35 2.33 -22.54
CA GLY A 286 -18.61 1.65 -22.21
C GLY A 286 -19.84 2.52 -22.43
N GLY A 287 -19.68 3.85 -22.54
CA GLY A 287 -20.79 4.75 -22.84
C GLY A 287 -21.65 5.11 -21.61
N PRO A 288 -22.91 5.56 -21.83
CA PRO A 288 -23.77 6.15 -20.79
C PRO A 288 -23.97 5.27 -19.54
N ASP A 289 -24.08 3.95 -19.71
CA ASP A 289 -24.34 3.00 -18.61
C ASP A 289 -23.18 2.87 -17.61
N PHE A 290 -21.98 3.31 -18.01
CA PHE A 290 -20.76 3.26 -17.20
C PHE A 290 -20.33 4.63 -16.67
N CYS A 291 -21.12 5.68 -16.93
CA CYS A 291 -20.87 7.03 -16.44
C CYS A 291 -21.22 7.21 -14.96
N TYR A 292 -20.56 8.17 -14.32
CA TYR A 292 -21.00 8.67 -13.03
C TYR A 292 -22.26 9.53 -13.19
N ARG A 293 -23.19 9.40 -12.25
CA ARG A 293 -24.35 10.27 -12.10
C ARG A 293 -24.11 11.17 -10.90
N ALA A 294 -24.43 12.46 -11.03
CA ALA A 294 -24.21 13.43 -9.98
C ALA A 294 -25.30 13.28 -8.90
N HIS A 295 -24.90 13.00 -7.67
CA HIS A 295 -25.86 12.94 -6.55
C HIS A 295 -26.43 14.35 -6.30
N PRO A 296 -27.76 14.54 -6.18
CA PRO A 296 -28.34 15.88 -6.08
C PRO A 296 -27.87 16.69 -4.86
N LEU A 297 -27.47 16.02 -3.76
CA LEU A 297 -26.77 16.67 -2.63
C LEU A 297 -25.52 17.43 -3.06
N TRP A 298 -24.71 16.88 -3.98
CA TRP A 298 -23.46 17.52 -4.43
C TRP A 298 -23.75 18.71 -5.34
N VAL A 299 -24.77 18.59 -6.22
CA VAL A 299 -25.24 19.68 -7.07
C VAL A 299 -25.77 20.83 -6.21
N LYS A 300 -26.61 20.51 -5.20
CA LYS A 300 -27.15 21.50 -4.27
C LYS A 300 -26.05 22.16 -3.43
N LEU A 301 -25.04 21.40 -3.00
CA LEU A 301 -23.88 21.93 -2.30
C LEU A 301 -23.06 22.88 -3.20
N ALA A 302 -22.81 22.50 -4.45
CA ALA A 302 -22.06 23.33 -5.39
C ALA A 302 -22.75 24.68 -5.67
N LYS A 303 -24.08 24.67 -5.79
CA LYS A 303 -24.90 25.86 -6.07
C LYS A 303 -25.24 26.75 -4.88
N ALA A 304 -25.26 26.20 -3.66
CA ALA A 304 -25.78 26.91 -2.48
C ALA A 304 -24.72 27.26 -1.42
N CYS A 305 -23.44 26.98 -1.71
CA CYS A 305 -22.32 27.27 -0.80
C CYS A 305 -21.37 28.30 -1.41
N ASP A 306 -20.90 29.21 -0.57
CA ASP A 306 -19.87 30.18 -0.94
C ASP A 306 -18.52 29.45 -1.08
N PHE A 307 -18.00 29.35 -2.31
CA PHE A 307 -16.71 28.74 -2.59
C PHE A 307 -15.60 29.80 -2.70
N GLY A 308 -14.47 29.55 -2.03
CA GLY A 308 -13.24 30.33 -2.17
C GLY A 308 -12.15 29.54 -2.90
N VAL A 309 -11.26 30.25 -3.59
CA VAL A 309 -10.06 29.65 -4.21
C VAL A 309 -9.04 29.29 -3.11
N GLU A 310 -8.76 28.01 -2.91
CA GLU A 310 -7.68 27.55 -2.01
C GLU A 310 -6.33 27.54 -2.71
N TRP A 311 -6.32 27.23 -4.01
CA TRP A 311 -5.12 27.17 -4.82
C TRP A 311 -5.46 27.24 -6.29
N SER A 312 -4.68 27.99 -7.06
CA SER A 312 -4.69 27.96 -8.51
C SER A 312 -3.25 28.02 -9.05
N ARG A 313 -3.07 27.53 -10.28
CA ARG A 313 -1.78 27.60 -10.98
C ARG A 313 -1.96 27.63 -12.49
N ARG A 314 -1.46 28.69 -13.12
CA ARG A 314 -1.33 28.76 -14.59
C ARG A 314 -0.41 27.65 -15.11
N ALA A 315 -0.82 26.97 -16.18
CA ALA A 315 -0.06 25.92 -16.83
C ALA A 315 1.19 26.51 -17.51
N SER A 316 2.39 26.08 -17.08
CA SER A 316 3.66 26.54 -17.67
C SER A 316 4.00 25.88 -19.00
N LYS A 317 3.33 24.76 -19.34
CA LYS A 317 3.43 24.03 -20.60
C LYS A 317 2.09 23.33 -20.84
N ARG A 318 1.66 23.27 -22.10
CA ARG A 318 0.50 22.47 -22.53
C ARG A 318 0.71 21.01 -22.12
N ARG A 319 -0.34 20.41 -21.54
CA ARG A 319 -0.35 19.03 -21.06
C ARG A 319 -1.67 18.37 -21.44
N HIS A 320 -1.74 17.04 -21.31
CA HIS A 320 -3.00 16.34 -21.51
C HIS A 320 -4.00 16.72 -20.40
N ILE A 321 -5.25 17.03 -20.77
CA ILE A 321 -6.27 17.55 -19.84
C ILE A 321 -6.45 16.65 -18.60
N ASN A 322 -6.63 15.33 -18.78
CA ASN A 322 -6.75 14.40 -17.63
C ASN A 322 -5.54 14.34 -16.68
N ILE A 323 -4.35 14.77 -17.11
CA ILE A 323 -3.19 14.88 -16.21
C ILE A 323 -3.29 16.15 -15.36
N GLY A 324 -3.84 17.24 -15.92
CA GLY A 324 -4.18 18.44 -15.15
C GLY A 324 -5.29 18.18 -14.14
N GLU A 325 -6.41 17.59 -14.60
CA GLU A 325 -7.58 17.26 -13.77
C GLU A 325 -7.16 16.38 -12.58
N LEU A 326 -6.37 15.33 -12.83
CA LEU A 326 -5.83 14.45 -11.80
C LEU A 326 -4.85 15.17 -10.85
N ARG A 327 -4.01 16.10 -11.36
CA ARG A 327 -3.10 16.87 -10.50
C ARG A 327 -3.83 17.85 -9.58
N ALA A 328 -4.88 18.50 -10.07
CA ALA A 328 -5.75 19.35 -9.26
C ALA A 328 -6.42 18.51 -8.16
N TYR A 329 -6.95 17.34 -8.51
CA TYR A 329 -7.53 16.36 -7.56
C TYR A 329 -6.54 15.91 -6.47
N LEU A 330 -5.32 15.50 -6.85
CA LEU A 330 -4.24 15.12 -5.92
C LEU A 330 -3.67 16.31 -5.13
N LYS A 331 -3.91 17.55 -5.57
CA LYS A 331 -3.61 18.77 -4.80
C LYS A 331 -4.70 19.03 -3.76
N ALA A 332 -5.98 18.87 -4.09
CA ALA A 332 -7.09 18.98 -3.15
C ALA A 332 -7.01 17.94 -2.03
N GLU A 333 -6.64 16.68 -2.32
CA GLU A 333 -6.38 15.65 -1.30
C GLU A 333 -5.42 16.14 -0.21
N ARG A 334 -4.34 16.83 -0.61
CA ARG A 334 -3.30 17.35 0.29
C ARG A 334 -3.74 18.60 1.03
N LEU A 335 -4.49 19.49 0.39
CA LEU A 335 -5.06 20.68 1.03
C LEU A 335 -6.12 20.31 2.09
N GLY A 336 -6.86 19.23 1.87
CA GLY A 336 -7.84 18.70 2.83
C GLY A 336 -7.25 18.12 4.11
N LYS A 337 -5.93 17.96 4.21
CA LYS A 337 -5.22 17.38 5.36
C LYS A 337 -5.38 18.22 6.63
N ILE A 338 -5.95 17.64 7.69
CA ILE A 338 -5.90 18.23 9.03
C ILE A 338 -4.49 17.98 9.60
N PRO A 339 -3.72 18.99 10.06
CA PRO A 339 -2.41 18.78 10.68
C PRO A 339 -2.49 17.75 11.83
N GLY A 340 -1.47 16.89 11.97
CA GLY A 340 -1.43 15.87 13.04
C GLY A 340 -2.34 14.64 12.88
N HIS A 341 -3.51 14.75 12.24
CA HIS A 341 -4.53 13.68 12.23
C HIS A 341 -4.72 12.99 10.86
N PRO A 342 -4.77 11.65 10.75
CA PRO A 342 -5.25 10.99 9.53
C PRO A 342 -6.60 11.57 9.09
N THR A 343 -6.78 11.88 7.80
CA THR A 343 -7.89 12.71 7.33
C THR A 343 -8.68 12.09 6.18
N ARG A 344 -10.00 12.16 6.29
CA ARG A 344 -11.00 11.85 5.26
C ARG A 344 -11.42 13.16 4.58
N SER A 345 -11.20 13.27 3.28
CA SER A 345 -11.48 14.49 2.51
C SER A 345 -12.46 14.21 1.38
N CYS A 346 -13.51 15.03 1.28
CA CYS A 346 -14.46 15.02 0.18
C CYS A 346 -13.93 15.91 -0.94
N VAL A 347 -13.68 15.33 -2.12
CA VAL A 347 -13.14 16.03 -3.30
C VAL A 347 -14.05 15.78 -4.49
N GLY A 348 -14.70 16.84 -4.97
CA GLY A 348 -15.52 16.83 -6.17
C GLY A 348 -14.77 17.32 -7.40
N GLY A 349 -15.21 16.87 -8.56
CA GLY A 349 -14.79 17.34 -9.88
C GLY A 349 -15.66 16.76 -10.98
N ASP A 350 -15.46 17.20 -12.21
CA ASP A 350 -16.24 16.79 -13.39
C ASP A 350 -15.54 15.71 -14.24
N SER A 351 -14.21 15.60 -14.17
CA SER A 351 -13.43 14.58 -14.87
C SER A 351 -13.73 13.14 -14.40
N GLN A 352 -14.54 12.40 -15.16
CA GLN A 352 -14.85 11.00 -14.83
C GLN A 352 -13.63 10.09 -14.97
N VAL A 353 -12.72 10.41 -15.90
CA VAL A 353 -11.41 9.74 -16.04
C VAL A 353 -10.62 9.82 -14.74
N THR A 354 -10.55 11.02 -14.14
CA THR A 354 -9.85 11.29 -12.87
C THR A 354 -10.52 10.57 -11.71
N LEU A 355 -11.84 10.74 -11.55
CA LEU A 355 -12.60 10.12 -10.45
C LEU A 355 -12.52 8.59 -10.51
N GLY A 356 -12.69 7.99 -11.69
CA GLY A 356 -12.61 6.55 -11.88
C GLY A 356 -11.20 6.00 -11.62
N ALA A 357 -10.15 6.68 -12.11
CA ALA A 357 -8.77 6.32 -11.81
C ALA A 357 -8.47 6.44 -10.30
N ALA A 358 -9.03 7.45 -9.63
CA ALA A 358 -8.83 7.65 -8.20
C ALA A 358 -9.55 6.61 -7.34
N LEU A 359 -10.83 6.34 -7.64
CA LEU A 359 -11.68 5.37 -6.94
C LEU A 359 -11.24 3.92 -7.15
N LYS A 360 -10.72 3.60 -8.34
CA LYS A 360 -10.13 2.29 -8.64
C LYS A 360 -8.69 2.18 -8.12
N GLY A 361 -8.05 3.31 -7.84
CA GLY A 361 -6.65 3.41 -7.40
C GLY A 361 -5.63 3.07 -8.49
N ARG A 362 -6.08 2.84 -9.73
CA ARG A 362 -5.30 2.56 -10.94
C ARG A 362 -6.14 2.85 -12.19
N SER A 363 -5.46 3.06 -13.31
CA SER A 363 -5.99 3.24 -14.67
C SER A 363 -5.37 2.22 -15.62
N ALA A 364 -5.90 2.09 -16.84
CA ALA A 364 -5.22 1.42 -17.95
C ALA A 364 -4.06 2.23 -18.55
N SER A 365 -3.94 3.52 -18.23
CA SER A 365 -2.92 4.41 -18.79
C SER A 365 -1.71 4.58 -17.86
N PRO A 366 -0.48 4.25 -18.30
CA PRO A 366 0.72 4.37 -17.47
C PRO A 366 0.97 5.78 -16.92
N SER A 367 0.65 6.83 -17.69
CA SER A 367 0.81 8.23 -17.28
C SER A 367 -0.11 8.61 -16.11
N LEU A 368 -1.36 8.15 -16.11
CA LEU A 368 -2.27 8.34 -14.97
C LEU A 368 -1.74 7.57 -13.75
N ASN A 369 -1.30 6.32 -13.93
CA ASN A 369 -0.72 5.53 -12.84
C ASN A 369 0.55 6.16 -12.26
N GLN A 370 1.37 6.82 -13.08
CA GLN A 370 2.56 7.54 -12.63
C GLN A 370 2.21 8.70 -11.67
N GLU A 371 1.17 9.48 -11.96
CA GLU A 371 0.68 10.53 -11.04
C GLU A 371 0.11 9.91 -9.75
N LEU A 372 -0.63 8.78 -9.86
CA LEU A 372 -1.14 8.05 -8.68
C LEU A 372 -0.03 7.46 -7.80
N GLN A 373 1.06 6.98 -8.40
CA GLN A 373 2.24 6.51 -7.69
C GLN A 373 2.95 7.66 -6.98
N GLN A 374 3.12 8.81 -7.64
CA GLN A 374 3.69 10.01 -7.03
C GLN A 374 2.82 10.56 -5.87
N SER A 375 1.53 10.21 -5.82
CA SER A 375 0.67 10.55 -4.68
C SER A 375 0.76 9.55 -3.51
N LEU A 376 1.38 8.37 -3.66
CA LEU A 376 1.46 7.36 -2.61
C LEU A 376 2.10 7.85 -1.30
N PRO A 377 3.22 8.61 -1.30
CA PRO A 377 3.79 9.16 -0.08
C PRO A 377 2.83 10.09 0.67
N HIS A 378 1.94 10.79 -0.04
CA HIS A 378 0.92 11.62 0.58
C HIS A 378 -0.25 10.77 1.09
N VAL A 379 -0.75 9.82 0.30
CA VAL A 379 -1.90 8.99 0.70
C VAL A 379 -1.57 8.13 1.92
N ILE A 380 -0.40 7.50 1.92
CA ILE A 380 0.12 6.66 3.02
C ILE A 380 0.71 7.56 4.11
N GLY A 381 1.76 8.33 3.79
CA GLY A 381 2.53 9.16 4.72
C GLY A 381 1.83 10.42 5.27
N LEU A 382 0.60 10.72 4.85
CA LEU A 382 -0.27 11.69 5.55
C LEU A 382 -1.57 11.06 6.07
N GLY A 383 -1.77 9.75 5.88
CA GLY A 383 -3.00 9.05 6.30
C GLY A 383 -4.25 9.64 5.66
N LEU A 384 -4.20 9.91 4.35
CA LEU A 384 -5.34 10.48 3.60
C LEU A 384 -6.27 9.38 3.11
N TYR A 385 -7.57 9.67 3.12
CA TYR A 385 -8.64 8.85 2.57
C TYR A 385 -9.54 9.74 1.72
N ASN A 386 -9.78 9.35 0.48
CA ASN A 386 -10.51 10.15 -0.47
C ASN A 386 -11.97 9.69 -0.59
N TYR A 387 -12.88 10.65 -0.58
CA TYR A 387 -14.30 10.48 -0.86
C TYR A 387 -14.63 11.32 -2.11
N ALA A 388 -14.68 10.64 -3.25
CA ALA A 388 -14.83 11.26 -4.56
C ALA A 388 -16.29 11.65 -4.84
N LEU A 389 -16.52 12.87 -5.31
CA LEU A 389 -17.84 13.37 -5.72
C LEU A 389 -17.82 13.68 -7.23
N TYR A 390 -18.85 13.33 -7.98
CA TYR A 390 -18.97 13.74 -9.39
C TYR A 390 -19.85 14.98 -9.51
N CYS A 391 -19.22 16.12 -9.78
CA CYS A 391 -19.88 17.42 -9.91
C CYS A 391 -19.90 17.80 -11.40
N PRO A 392 -21.06 17.99 -12.05
CA PRO A 392 -21.11 18.36 -13.47
C PRO A 392 -20.41 19.69 -13.73
N THR A 393 -19.73 19.83 -14.88
CA THR A 393 -18.99 21.05 -15.26
C THR A 393 -19.84 22.32 -15.15
N SER A 394 -21.13 22.25 -15.51
CA SER A 394 -22.08 23.37 -15.45
C SER A 394 -22.38 23.93 -14.06
N VAL A 395 -21.96 23.25 -13.00
CA VAL A 395 -22.10 23.69 -11.59
C VAL A 395 -20.78 23.57 -10.83
N ASN A 396 -19.65 23.35 -11.50
CA ASN A 396 -18.35 23.18 -10.84
C ASN A 396 -17.70 24.55 -10.58
N PRO A 397 -17.62 25.05 -9.33
CA PRO A 397 -17.08 26.38 -9.04
C PRO A 397 -15.58 26.53 -9.36
N ALA A 398 -14.87 25.42 -9.62
CA ALA A 398 -13.46 25.44 -10.00
C ALA A 398 -13.20 25.83 -11.47
N ASP A 399 -14.22 25.80 -12.36
CA ASP A 399 -14.06 26.18 -13.78
C ASP A 399 -13.74 27.68 -13.97
N HIS A 400 -14.18 28.54 -13.05
CA HIS A 400 -13.86 29.97 -13.10
C HIS A 400 -12.36 30.26 -12.89
N PRO A 401 -11.72 29.84 -11.77
CA PRO A 401 -10.30 30.11 -11.54
C PRO A 401 -9.33 29.34 -12.46
N THR A 402 -9.74 28.24 -13.10
CA THR A 402 -8.92 27.61 -14.16
C THR A 402 -8.90 28.41 -15.45
N ARG A 403 -9.88 29.31 -15.66
CA ARG A 403 -9.95 30.26 -16.80
C ARG A 403 -9.44 31.65 -16.42
N GLY A 404 -9.09 31.88 -15.15
CA GLY A 404 -8.61 33.16 -14.64
C GLY A 404 -9.71 34.15 -14.28
N SER A 405 -10.93 33.67 -14.02
CA SER A 405 -12.09 34.46 -13.57
C SER A 405 -12.39 34.20 -12.09
N ASP A 406 -13.02 35.18 -11.43
CA ASP A 406 -13.52 35.02 -10.06
C ASP A 406 -14.74 34.08 -10.01
N ILE A 407 -14.95 33.45 -8.85
CA ILE A 407 -16.09 32.57 -8.60
C ILE A 407 -17.33 33.44 -8.35
N PRO A 408 -18.47 33.21 -9.05
CA PRO A 408 -19.70 33.95 -8.81
C PRO A 408 -20.30 33.63 -7.43
N PRO A 409 -21.20 34.49 -6.90
CA PRO A 409 -21.98 34.15 -5.70
C PRO A 409 -22.87 32.93 -5.96
N PRO A 410 -23.33 32.22 -4.90
CA PRO A 410 -24.17 31.02 -5.05
C PRO A 410 -25.46 31.28 -5.85
N ASP A 411 -25.76 30.40 -6.81
CA ASP A 411 -27.00 30.42 -7.61
C ASP A 411 -28.27 30.32 -6.76
N GLU A 412 -28.18 29.62 -5.61
CA GLU A 412 -29.33 29.20 -4.82
C GLU A 412 -29.11 29.50 -3.33
N GLY A 413 -30.18 29.88 -2.62
CA GLY A 413 -30.15 30.02 -1.17
C GLY A 413 -29.89 28.70 -0.45
N ARG A 414 -29.26 28.77 0.74
CA ARG A 414 -28.96 27.60 1.57
C ARG A 414 -30.25 26.81 1.89
N PRO A 415 -30.24 25.47 1.78
CA PRO A 415 -31.41 24.63 2.10
C PRO A 415 -31.91 24.81 3.54
N CYS A 416 -33.22 24.62 3.77
CA CYS A 416 -33.80 24.70 5.10
C CYS A 416 -33.20 23.71 6.12
N TRP A 417 -32.73 22.54 5.65
CA TRP A 417 -32.05 21.54 6.48
C TRP A 417 -30.58 21.88 6.81
N TRP A 418 -30.01 22.93 6.21
CA TRP A 418 -28.57 23.18 6.26
C TRP A 418 -28.07 23.44 7.68
N ALA A 419 -28.73 24.31 8.44
CA ALA A 419 -28.34 24.64 9.82
C ALA A 419 -28.34 23.39 10.72
N SER A 420 -29.46 22.64 10.73
CA SER A 420 -29.60 21.38 11.46
C SER A 420 -28.51 20.36 11.09
N ALA A 421 -28.16 20.26 9.80
CA ALA A 421 -27.15 19.34 9.32
C ALA A 421 -25.71 19.73 9.71
N LEU A 422 -25.41 21.02 9.91
CA LEU A 422 -24.13 21.46 10.48
C LEU A 422 -23.97 20.99 11.94
N GLU A 423 -25.07 20.96 12.69
CA GLU A 423 -25.15 20.46 14.07
C GLU A 423 -25.19 18.92 14.17
N GLY A 424 -25.32 18.23 13.03
CA GLY A 424 -25.39 16.78 12.94
C GLY A 424 -26.81 16.19 13.02
N ASN A 425 -27.85 17.02 13.00
CA ASN A 425 -29.23 16.59 12.86
C ASN A 425 -29.64 16.54 11.37
N PHE A 426 -29.72 15.32 10.83
CA PHE A 426 -30.02 15.09 9.42
C PHE A 426 -31.48 14.78 9.11
N ALA A 427 -32.41 14.84 10.10
CA ALA A 427 -33.79 14.41 9.90
C ALA A 427 -34.53 15.17 8.78
N ASP A 428 -34.29 16.48 8.65
CA ASP A 428 -34.89 17.29 7.57
C ASP A 428 -34.19 17.10 6.22
N LEU A 429 -32.90 16.74 6.23
CA LEU A 429 -32.17 16.33 5.03
C LEU A 429 -32.74 15.00 4.54
N ASP A 430 -32.92 14.01 5.41
CA ASP A 430 -33.46 12.70 5.08
C ASP A 430 -34.91 12.79 4.59
N ARG A 431 -35.77 13.59 5.23
CA ARG A 431 -37.17 13.83 4.81
C ARG A 431 -37.27 14.54 3.45
N LYS A 432 -36.23 15.26 3.02
CA LYS A 432 -36.15 15.82 1.66
C LYS A 432 -35.45 14.85 0.70
N ALA A 433 -34.49 14.06 1.17
CA ALA A 433 -33.79 13.06 0.39
C ALA A 433 -34.69 11.88 -0.01
N SER A 434 -35.71 11.53 0.79
CA SER A 434 -36.74 10.57 0.37
C SER A 434 -37.60 11.05 -0.82
N GLY A 435 -37.58 12.35 -1.14
CA GLY A 435 -38.13 12.93 -2.37
C GLY A 435 -37.07 13.22 -3.45
N ILE A 436 -35.79 12.95 -3.18
CA ILE A 436 -34.70 13.05 -4.14
C ILE A 436 -34.42 11.64 -4.63
N SER A 437 -34.84 11.34 -5.85
CA SER A 437 -34.66 10.00 -6.42
C SER A 437 -33.19 9.59 -6.39
N TYR A 438 -32.89 8.49 -5.68
CA TYR A 438 -31.72 7.70 -6.00
C TYR A 438 -31.88 7.12 -7.42
N THR A 439 -30.85 6.49 -7.99
CA THR A 439 -31.01 5.86 -9.31
C THR A 439 -32.17 4.86 -9.31
N SER A 440 -32.79 4.55 -10.45
CA SER A 440 -33.93 3.62 -10.50
C SER A 440 -33.64 2.30 -9.78
N GLU A 441 -32.43 1.74 -9.92
CA GLU A 441 -31.99 0.54 -9.17
C GLU A 441 -31.89 0.76 -7.64
N GLU A 442 -31.44 1.93 -7.19
CA GLU A 442 -31.27 2.25 -5.76
C GLU A 442 -32.60 2.64 -5.10
N ASN A 443 -33.49 3.29 -5.86
CA ASN A 443 -34.88 3.55 -5.49
C ASN A 443 -35.72 2.26 -5.55
N GLU A 444 -35.42 1.31 -6.44
CA GLU A 444 -35.95 -0.06 -6.38
C GLU A 444 -35.44 -0.76 -5.13
N MET A 445 -34.15 -0.69 -4.81
CA MET A 445 -33.61 -1.38 -3.63
C MET A 445 -34.09 -0.78 -2.29
N LEU A 446 -34.15 0.55 -2.17
CA LEU A 446 -34.72 1.26 -1.02
C LEU A 446 -36.25 1.18 -0.99
N GLY A 447 -36.89 1.25 -2.16
CA GLY A 447 -38.32 1.02 -2.32
C GLY A 447 -38.72 -0.39 -1.91
N MET A 448 -37.92 -1.41 -2.23
CA MET A 448 -38.09 -2.78 -1.73
C MET A 448 -37.95 -2.83 -0.20
N ILE A 449 -36.95 -2.15 0.39
CA ILE A 449 -36.81 -2.11 1.87
C ILE A 449 -38.00 -1.41 2.55
N VAL A 450 -38.62 -0.41 1.90
CA VAL A 450 -39.80 0.32 2.42
C VAL A 450 -41.13 -0.37 2.09
N ALA A 451 -41.20 -1.17 1.02
CA ALA A 451 -42.43 -1.81 0.54
C ALA A 451 -42.67 -3.23 1.08
N TRP A 452 -41.87 -3.73 2.02
CA TRP A 452 -42.07 -5.04 2.66
C TRP A 452 -43.18 -5.01 3.73
N SER A 453 -44.40 -4.69 3.29
CA SER A 453 -45.61 -5.28 3.87
C SER A 453 -45.77 -6.71 3.32
N PRO A 454 -46.41 -7.63 4.06
CA PRO A 454 -46.36 -9.06 3.72
C PRO A 454 -47.06 -9.39 2.40
N GLY A 455 -46.30 -9.89 1.43
CA GLY A 455 -46.82 -10.65 0.30
C GLY A 455 -46.87 -9.94 -1.06
N TYR A 456 -45.73 -9.56 -1.63
CA TYR A 456 -45.49 -9.70 -3.08
C TYR A 456 -43.98 -9.77 -3.36
N LEU A 457 -43.59 -10.49 -4.42
CA LEU A 457 -42.20 -10.63 -4.86
C LEU A 457 -42.16 -10.34 -6.36
N ASP A 458 -41.42 -9.31 -6.78
CA ASP A 458 -41.23 -8.99 -8.19
C ASP A 458 -39.76 -9.09 -8.58
N LEU A 459 -39.50 -9.68 -9.75
CA LEU A 459 -38.17 -10.18 -10.16
C LEU A 459 -37.67 -9.42 -11.39
N PHE A 460 -36.59 -8.66 -11.26
CA PHE A 460 -35.98 -7.95 -12.39
C PHE A 460 -35.02 -8.80 -13.24
N ALA A 461 -34.81 -8.36 -14.48
CA ALA A 461 -34.67 -9.26 -15.63
C ALA A 461 -33.28 -9.88 -15.88
N GLY A 462 -33.20 -11.20 -15.75
CA GLY A 462 -32.15 -12.06 -16.33
C GLY A 462 -32.56 -12.66 -17.68
N LYS A 463 -31.66 -12.70 -18.66
CA LYS A 463 -31.97 -13.12 -20.05
C LYS A 463 -32.26 -14.64 -20.19
N GLY A 464 -33.43 -14.95 -20.75
CA GLY A 464 -33.54 -15.99 -21.79
C GLY A 464 -33.81 -17.46 -21.40
N GLY A 465 -33.89 -17.81 -20.12
CA GLY A 465 -34.24 -19.18 -19.68
C GLY A 465 -35.72 -19.37 -19.31
N VAL A 466 -36.30 -18.39 -18.60
CA VAL A 466 -37.59 -18.51 -17.90
C VAL A 466 -38.78 -18.73 -18.84
N ALA A 467 -38.76 -18.15 -20.04
CA ALA A 467 -39.81 -18.31 -21.04
C ALA A 467 -40.01 -19.76 -21.51
N ARG A 468 -38.99 -20.62 -21.39
CA ARG A 468 -39.06 -22.02 -21.84
C ARG A 468 -39.85 -22.91 -20.87
N GLU A 469 -39.73 -22.68 -19.56
CA GLU A 469 -40.45 -23.49 -18.56
C GLU A 469 -41.85 -22.93 -18.24
N LEU A 470 -42.09 -21.62 -18.44
CA LEU A 470 -43.44 -21.05 -18.41
C LEU A 470 -44.35 -21.60 -19.52
N ALA A 471 -43.82 -21.79 -20.74
CA ALA A 471 -44.58 -22.39 -21.84
C ALA A 471 -44.98 -23.85 -21.55
N ARG A 472 -44.10 -24.61 -20.86
CA ARG A 472 -44.38 -25.99 -20.44
C ARG A 472 -45.49 -26.10 -19.39
N LEU A 473 -45.64 -25.07 -18.55
CA LEU A 473 -46.66 -25.02 -17.49
C LEU A 473 -48.01 -24.45 -17.95
N THR A 474 -48.10 -23.83 -19.13
CA THR A 474 -49.30 -23.05 -19.54
C THR A 474 -49.89 -23.38 -20.92
N GLY A 475 -49.18 -24.12 -21.79
CA GLY A 475 -49.78 -24.68 -23.02
C GLY A 475 -50.09 -23.69 -24.14
N LEU A 476 -49.55 -22.46 -24.11
CA LEU A 476 -49.65 -21.48 -25.20
C LEU A 476 -48.28 -21.02 -25.69
N LEU A 477 -48.21 -20.70 -26.99
CA LEU A 477 -46.98 -20.49 -27.76
C LEU A 477 -47.05 -19.13 -28.47
N LEU A 478 -45.97 -18.33 -28.41
CA LEU A 478 -45.27 -17.76 -29.59
C LEU A 478 -44.22 -16.69 -29.25
N CYS A 479 -43.26 -16.55 -30.17
CA CYS A 479 -42.07 -15.70 -30.07
C CYS A 479 -42.22 -14.36 -30.83
N ARG A 480 -41.23 -13.47 -30.68
CA ARG A 480 -40.77 -12.66 -31.82
C ARG A 480 -39.23 -12.53 -31.86
N LEU A 481 -38.70 -12.51 -33.08
CA LEU A 481 -37.27 -12.53 -33.45
C LEU A 481 -36.73 -11.12 -33.77
N GLY A 482 -35.40 -10.98 -33.68
CA GLY A 482 -34.61 -9.79 -34.06
C GLY A 482 -33.70 -9.36 -32.90
N SER A 483 -32.37 -9.27 -33.02
CA SER A 483 -31.44 -9.31 -34.16
C SER A 483 -30.12 -9.96 -33.70
N LEU A 484 -29.32 -10.62 -34.54
CA LEU A 484 -28.30 -9.99 -35.41
C LEU A 484 -27.69 -11.04 -36.36
N ALA A 485 -27.52 -10.67 -37.64
CA ALA A 485 -26.56 -11.29 -38.55
C ALA A 485 -25.12 -10.78 -38.22
N SER A 486 -24.01 -11.29 -38.76
CA SER A 486 -23.78 -12.10 -39.98
C SER A 486 -22.48 -12.95 -39.89
N PRO A 487 -22.17 -13.83 -40.87
CA PRO A 487 -21.13 -14.87 -40.74
C PRO A 487 -19.83 -14.62 -41.53
N ARG A 488 -18.77 -15.39 -41.19
CA ARG A 488 -17.64 -15.95 -42.01
C ARG A 488 -16.43 -16.16 -41.06
N ASN A 489 -15.86 -17.35 -40.83
CA ASN A 489 -15.50 -18.40 -41.79
C ASN A 489 -15.20 -19.73 -41.06
N ASN A 490 -15.65 -20.86 -41.62
CA ASN A 490 -15.39 -22.22 -41.10
C ASN A 490 -14.11 -22.84 -41.70
N ARG A 491 -13.39 -23.66 -40.92
CA ARG A 491 -12.85 -24.96 -41.38
C ARG A 491 -12.49 -25.87 -40.19
N ALA A 492 -12.80 -27.16 -40.31
CA ALA A 492 -12.77 -28.16 -39.25
C ALA A 492 -12.03 -29.45 -39.66
N ARG A 493 -11.78 -30.36 -38.70
CA ARG A 493 -11.46 -31.83 -38.74
C ARG A 493 -11.01 -32.24 -37.32
N CYS A 494 -11.19 -33.43 -36.74
CA CYS A 494 -11.78 -34.76 -37.03
C CYS A 494 -12.31 -35.35 -35.67
N GLY A 495 -12.88 -36.55 -35.49
CA GLY A 495 -13.26 -37.66 -36.39
C GLY A 495 -13.16 -39.04 -35.66
N LEU A 496 -13.94 -40.06 -36.09
CA LEU A 496 -14.09 -41.42 -35.51
C LEU A 496 -14.84 -41.49 -34.14
N LEU A 497 -15.85 -42.36 -33.89
CA LEU A 497 -16.59 -43.30 -34.76
C LEU A 497 -17.95 -43.68 -34.09
N GLY A 498 -19.02 -43.92 -34.86
CA GLY A 498 -20.01 -44.95 -34.49
C GLY A 498 -21.38 -44.58 -33.86
N ALA A 499 -22.05 -43.49 -34.26
CA ALA A 499 -23.46 -43.26 -33.88
C ALA A 499 -24.38 -43.17 -35.12
N ARG A 500 -25.56 -43.82 -35.06
CA ARG A 500 -26.61 -43.72 -36.09
C ARG A 500 -27.42 -42.44 -35.88
N PHE A 501 -27.51 -41.62 -36.93
CA PHE A 501 -28.34 -40.41 -36.95
C PHE A 501 -29.74 -40.73 -37.47
N LEU A 502 -30.76 -40.09 -36.89
CA LEU A 502 -32.10 -40.03 -37.47
C LEU A 502 -32.45 -38.55 -37.65
N CYS A 503 -32.45 -38.13 -38.92
CA CYS A 503 -32.70 -36.76 -39.34
C CYS A 503 -34.15 -36.65 -39.82
N ILE A 504 -34.87 -35.61 -39.37
CA ILE A 504 -36.13 -35.19 -39.97
C ILE A 504 -35.88 -33.78 -40.52
N ARG A 505 -36.14 -33.61 -41.82
CA ARG A 505 -36.12 -32.31 -42.49
C ARG A 505 -37.45 -31.60 -42.26
N ASP A 506 -37.40 -30.34 -41.91
CA ASP A 506 -38.45 -29.38 -42.23
C ASP A 506 -37.93 -28.56 -43.44
N PRO A 507 -38.67 -28.40 -44.55
CA PRO A 507 -38.12 -27.81 -45.75
C PRO A 507 -38.21 -26.28 -45.71
N LEU A 508 -37.16 -25.63 -45.19
CA LEU A 508 -36.56 -24.36 -45.66
C LEU A 508 -35.49 -23.86 -44.65
N GLU A 509 -34.20 -24.01 -45.02
CA GLU A 509 -32.98 -23.34 -44.50
C GLU A 509 -32.73 -23.37 -42.96
N GLU A 510 -31.94 -24.33 -42.44
CA GLU A 510 -30.48 -24.22 -42.17
C GLU A 510 -30.04 -22.99 -41.33
N ALA A 511 -29.37 -23.09 -40.16
CA ALA A 511 -28.91 -24.20 -39.31
C ALA A 511 -28.54 -23.62 -37.90
N HIS A 512 -28.04 -24.29 -36.84
CA HIS A 512 -27.36 -25.58 -36.61
C HIS A 512 -27.71 -26.15 -35.20
N THR A 513 -27.27 -27.38 -34.90
CA THR A 513 -27.39 -28.08 -33.60
C THR A 513 -26.04 -28.67 -33.18
N VAL A 514 -25.67 -28.67 -31.87
CA VAL A 514 -24.64 -29.58 -31.31
C VAL A 514 -25.03 -30.05 -29.88
N VAL A 515 -24.60 -31.27 -29.52
CA VAL A 515 -24.93 -32.07 -28.32
C VAL A 515 -23.67 -32.24 -27.43
N VAL A 516 -23.83 -32.62 -26.16
CA VAL A 516 -22.71 -33.02 -25.26
C VAL A 516 -22.94 -34.42 -24.68
N ALA A 517 -21.86 -35.18 -24.47
CA ALA A 517 -21.83 -36.50 -23.81
C ALA A 517 -20.69 -36.58 -22.77
N GLN A 518 -20.72 -37.60 -21.90
CA GLN A 518 -19.90 -37.76 -20.70
C GLN A 518 -18.96 -38.99 -20.78
N ILE A 519 -17.83 -38.97 -20.05
CA ILE A 519 -16.94 -40.13 -19.83
C ILE A 519 -16.57 -40.19 -18.33
N GLU A 520 -16.52 -41.40 -17.76
CA GLU A 520 -16.05 -41.70 -16.40
C GLU A 520 -14.80 -42.60 -16.41
N LEU A 521 -14.04 -42.61 -15.31
CA LEU A 521 -13.12 -43.70 -14.95
C LEU A 521 -13.16 -43.98 -13.44
N ASP A 522 -12.96 -45.26 -13.10
CA ASP A 522 -13.35 -45.89 -11.84
C ASP A 522 -12.19 -46.11 -10.83
N LYS A 523 -12.52 -46.44 -9.57
CA LYS A 523 -11.59 -46.79 -8.49
C LYS A 523 -11.60 -48.29 -8.22
N ASN A 524 -10.46 -49.02 -8.29
CA ASN A 524 -10.25 -50.19 -7.41
C ASN A 524 -8.85 -50.86 -7.34
N ARG A 525 -8.56 -51.42 -6.15
CA ARG A 525 -7.64 -52.55 -5.78
C ARG A 525 -6.14 -52.29 -5.46
N ARG A 526 -5.57 -53.29 -4.75
CA ARG A 526 -4.41 -53.28 -3.81
C ARG A 526 -3.29 -54.25 -4.23
N ALA A 527 -2.02 -54.06 -3.75
CA ALA A 527 -1.19 -55.07 -3.01
C ALA A 527 0.35 -54.80 -3.00
N PHE A 528 1.00 -54.92 -1.80
CA PHE A 528 2.35 -55.46 -1.42
C PHE A 528 3.63 -55.28 -2.32
N SER A 529 4.91 -55.27 -1.87
CA SER A 529 5.60 -55.67 -0.61
C SER A 529 6.93 -54.88 -0.33
N PHE A 530 7.90 -55.45 0.44
CA PHE A 530 8.92 -54.80 1.30
C PHE A 530 10.41 -54.86 0.82
N LYS A 531 11.24 -53.90 1.30
CA LYS A 531 12.73 -53.92 1.59
C LYS A 531 13.34 -52.51 1.33
N GLY A 532 14.26 -51.91 2.11
CA GLY A 532 14.79 -52.22 3.45
C GLY A 532 16.29 -51.88 3.60
N GLN A 533 16.65 -50.78 4.29
CA GLN A 533 17.95 -50.61 5.00
C GLN A 533 17.97 -49.39 5.96
N SER A 534 18.54 -49.60 7.15
CA SER A 534 18.98 -48.64 8.18
C SER A 534 20.32 -47.97 7.77
N ASP A 535 20.92 -46.95 8.39
CA ASP A 535 20.75 -46.07 9.58
C ASP A 535 21.79 -44.90 9.38
N PRO A 536 22.04 -43.93 10.29
CA PRO A 536 21.26 -43.40 11.42
C PRO A 536 21.09 -41.85 11.32
N CYS A 537 20.52 -41.23 12.36
CA CYS A 537 20.61 -39.78 12.55
C CYS A 537 22.01 -39.36 13.03
N ASP A 538 22.68 -38.43 12.34
CA ASP A 538 23.91 -37.81 12.87
C ASP A 538 24.22 -36.41 12.29
N GLY A 539 24.71 -35.52 13.14
CA GLY A 539 25.49 -34.32 12.75
C GLY A 539 24.79 -33.10 12.14
N ALA A 540 24.69 -32.01 12.91
CA ALA A 540 24.48 -30.68 12.35
C ALA A 540 25.71 -30.23 11.51
N VAL A 541 25.54 -30.04 10.20
CA VAL A 541 26.62 -29.62 9.30
C VAL A 541 26.88 -28.11 9.44
N TRP A 542 27.81 -27.76 10.31
CA TRP A 542 28.43 -26.42 10.28
C TRP A 542 29.23 -26.25 8.97
N PRO A 543 29.24 -25.04 8.36
CA PRO A 543 30.02 -24.80 7.16
C PRO A 543 31.51 -25.07 7.42
N LYS A 544 32.16 -25.84 6.53
CA LYS A 544 33.57 -26.23 6.64
C LYS A 544 34.46 -25.00 6.88
N ARG A 545 35.30 -25.03 7.91
CA ARG A 545 36.40 -24.07 8.08
C ARG A 545 37.30 -24.12 6.84
N LEU A 546 37.51 -22.96 6.20
CA LEU A 546 38.46 -22.80 5.11
C LEU A 546 39.85 -23.33 5.51
N THR A 547 40.37 -24.27 4.73
CA THR A 547 41.66 -24.88 4.95
C THR A 547 42.79 -23.86 4.80
N ALA A 548 44.03 -24.26 5.12
CA ALA A 548 45.19 -23.41 4.84
C ALA A 548 45.36 -23.18 3.32
N ALA A 549 45.03 -24.19 2.49
CA ALA A 549 45.06 -24.10 1.04
C ALA A 549 44.00 -23.11 0.50
N ASP A 550 42.76 -23.17 0.98
CA ASP A 550 41.71 -22.23 0.57
C ASP A 550 42.07 -20.78 0.96
N ARG A 551 42.69 -20.60 2.12
CA ARG A 551 43.19 -19.29 2.57
C ARG A 551 44.41 -18.81 1.79
N ALA A 552 45.26 -19.72 1.29
CA ALA A 552 46.37 -19.38 0.41
C ALA A 552 45.88 -18.98 -1.00
N ALA A 553 44.93 -19.74 -1.56
CA ALA A 553 44.31 -19.44 -2.86
C ALA A 553 43.62 -18.05 -2.86
N ASN A 554 42.87 -17.72 -1.80
CA ASN A 554 42.25 -16.39 -1.63
C ASN A 554 43.24 -15.24 -1.39
N ARG A 555 44.54 -15.51 -1.26
CA ARG A 555 45.62 -14.51 -1.07
C ARG A 555 46.59 -14.48 -2.25
N ALA A 556 46.42 -15.35 -3.24
CA ALA A 556 47.27 -15.37 -4.43
C ALA A 556 47.23 -14.01 -5.14
N GLY A 557 48.39 -13.40 -5.36
CA GLY A 557 48.50 -12.06 -5.97
C GLY A 557 48.27 -10.87 -5.03
N VAL A 558 48.05 -11.07 -3.72
CA VAL A 558 47.91 -9.98 -2.74
C VAL A 558 49.22 -9.79 -1.97
N ILE A 559 49.97 -8.74 -2.30
CA ILE A 559 51.16 -8.33 -1.55
C ILE A 559 50.71 -7.55 -0.31
N LEU A 560 50.88 -8.15 0.88
CA LEU A 560 50.32 -7.61 2.14
C LEU A 560 50.84 -6.20 2.49
N SER A 561 52.10 -5.89 2.15
CA SER A 561 52.72 -4.57 2.35
C SER A 561 52.17 -3.48 1.44
N GLU A 562 51.48 -3.84 0.35
CA GLU A 562 50.91 -2.92 -0.64
C GLU A 562 49.41 -2.68 -0.44
N VAL A 563 48.77 -3.35 0.53
CA VAL A 563 47.35 -3.18 0.82
C VAL A 563 47.12 -1.79 1.43
N PRO A 564 46.40 -0.87 0.75
CA PRO A 564 46.22 0.49 1.25
C PRO A 564 45.34 0.51 2.50
N LEU A 565 45.89 1.04 3.60
CA LEU A 565 45.20 1.11 4.90
C LEU A 565 44.10 2.20 4.96
N VAL A 566 43.99 3.03 3.92
CA VAL A 566 43.01 4.12 3.81
C VAL A 566 42.38 4.10 2.42
N GLY A 567 41.07 4.33 2.33
CA GLY A 567 40.35 4.32 1.07
C GLY A 567 40.71 5.52 0.18
N ALA A 568 40.80 5.30 -1.14
CA ALA A 568 41.27 6.28 -2.12
C ALA A 568 40.57 7.66 -2.08
N THR A 569 39.30 7.74 -1.66
CA THR A 569 38.58 9.02 -1.49
C THR A 569 39.14 9.84 -0.33
N THR A 570 39.50 9.19 0.77
CA THR A 570 40.09 9.82 1.95
C THR A 570 41.54 10.21 1.68
N GLU A 571 42.30 9.36 0.99
CA GLU A 571 43.67 9.68 0.58
C GLU A 571 43.75 10.93 -0.30
N LYS A 572 42.82 11.10 -1.26
CA LYS A 572 42.73 12.31 -2.09
C LYS A 572 42.38 13.56 -1.29
N LEU A 573 41.50 13.45 -0.30
CA LEU A 573 41.17 14.56 0.60
C LEU A 573 42.39 14.97 1.42
N GLU A 574 43.11 13.99 1.97
CA GLU A 574 44.27 14.23 2.84
C GLU A 574 45.46 14.81 2.08
N LYS A 575 45.72 14.34 0.85
CA LYS A 575 46.71 14.95 -0.05
C LYS A 575 46.38 16.42 -0.35
N ARG A 576 45.12 16.74 -0.70
CA ARG A 576 44.69 18.12 -0.94
C ARG A 576 44.81 19.02 0.30
N LEU A 577 44.50 18.50 1.49
CA LEU A 577 44.68 19.24 2.73
C LEU A 577 46.17 19.49 3.01
N TRP A 578 47.02 18.50 2.75
CA TRP A 578 48.47 18.62 2.91
C TRP A 578 49.10 19.59 1.90
N GLU A 579 48.64 19.60 0.66
CA GLU A 579 49.03 20.58 -0.36
C GLU A 579 48.74 22.01 0.12
N GLY A 580 47.54 22.28 0.64
CA GLY A 580 47.19 23.59 1.22
C GLY A 580 47.98 23.96 2.49
N PHE A 581 48.46 22.98 3.26
CA PHE A 581 49.38 23.21 4.39
C PHE A 581 50.79 23.61 3.90
N LEU A 582 51.30 22.97 2.84
CA LEU A 582 52.59 23.32 2.24
C LEU A 582 52.54 24.68 1.53
N GLU A 583 51.43 25.01 0.88
CA GLU A 583 51.15 26.33 0.29
C GLU A 583 51.19 27.42 1.37
N TRP A 584 50.48 27.22 2.48
CA TRP A 584 50.51 28.13 3.63
C TRP A 584 51.91 28.30 4.25
N ILE A 585 52.73 27.25 4.31
CA ILE A 585 54.14 27.39 4.72
C ILE A 585 54.91 28.24 3.70
N GLY A 586 54.73 28.01 2.40
CA GLY A 586 55.41 28.77 1.33
C GLY A 586 55.03 30.25 1.27
N GLU A 587 53.82 30.63 1.71
CA GLU A 587 53.40 32.02 1.88
C GLU A 587 54.05 32.70 3.10
N ASN A 588 54.43 31.93 4.12
CA ASN A 588 54.90 32.45 5.43
C ASN A 588 56.40 32.21 5.68
N CYS A 589 57.13 31.54 4.78
CA CYS A 589 58.55 31.21 4.90
C CYS A 589 59.24 31.25 3.53
N SER A 590 60.56 31.49 3.51
CA SER A 590 61.34 31.30 2.27
C SER A 590 61.37 29.83 1.87
N SER A 591 61.50 29.53 0.58
CA SER A 591 61.54 28.15 0.06
C SER A 591 62.61 27.28 0.71
N GLN A 592 63.77 27.87 1.04
CA GLN A 592 64.85 27.19 1.76
C GLN A 592 64.51 26.91 3.22
N ALA A 593 63.84 27.84 3.91
CA ALA A 593 63.37 27.62 5.29
C ALA A 593 62.23 26.59 5.34
N ALA A 594 61.30 26.64 4.39
CA ALA A 594 60.19 25.69 4.26
C ALA A 594 60.71 24.25 4.10
N ALA A 595 61.70 24.04 3.23
CA ALA A 595 62.34 22.74 3.05
C ALA A 595 62.93 22.19 4.37
N SER A 596 63.81 22.95 5.02
CA SER A 596 64.46 22.53 6.28
C SER A 596 63.49 22.35 7.44
N LEU A 597 62.41 23.15 7.53
CA LEU A 597 61.39 22.98 8.56
C LEU A 597 60.52 21.73 8.33
N CYS A 598 60.37 21.28 7.08
CA CYS A 598 59.60 20.08 6.74
C CYS A 598 60.39 18.76 6.87
N GLU A 599 61.71 18.81 7.09
CA GLU A 599 62.56 17.63 7.29
C GLU A 599 62.36 16.97 8.67
N ALA A 600 62.07 17.75 9.72
CA ALA A 600 61.96 17.24 11.08
C ALA A 600 60.50 17.11 11.58
N ALA A 601 60.18 15.98 12.22
CA ALA A 601 58.84 15.71 12.75
C ALA A 601 58.42 16.66 13.90
N VAL A 602 59.40 17.23 14.63
CA VAL A 602 59.17 18.22 15.70
C VAL A 602 58.67 19.54 15.13
N THR A 603 59.34 20.08 14.10
CA THR A 603 58.94 21.33 13.45
C THR A 603 57.62 21.18 12.70
N ILE A 604 57.37 20.04 12.04
CA ILE A 604 56.05 19.71 11.47
C ILE A 604 54.94 19.73 12.55
N ALA A 605 55.18 19.27 13.78
CA ALA A 605 54.19 19.32 14.86
C ALA A 605 53.90 20.74 15.35
N VAL A 606 54.91 21.61 15.39
CA VAL A 606 54.72 23.04 15.72
C VAL A 606 54.00 23.77 14.58
N LEU A 607 54.42 23.57 13.33
CA LEU A 607 53.80 24.17 12.15
C LEU A 607 52.35 23.72 11.98
N LEU A 608 52.03 22.45 12.18
CA LEU A 608 50.64 21.98 12.16
C LEU A 608 49.81 22.58 13.29
N LYS A 609 50.36 22.82 14.49
CA LYS A 609 49.66 23.54 15.55
C LYS A 609 49.35 24.99 15.15
N LEU A 610 50.30 25.70 14.53
CA LEU A 610 50.07 27.06 14.01
C LEU A 610 49.09 27.08 12.84
N TYR A 611 49.14 26.08 11.95
CA TYR A 611 48.17 25.94 10.87
C TYR A 611 46.78 25.55 11.39
N GLY A 612 46.68 24.80 12.49
CA GLY A 612 45.43 24.57 13.22
C GLY A 612 44.81 25.87 13.76
N GLU A 613 45.63 26.79 14.26
CA GLU A 613 45.22 28.15 14.67
C GLU A 613 44.71 28.97 13.47
N HIS A 614 45.38 28.88 12.32
CA HIS A 614 44.93 29.52 11.08
C HIS A 614 43.60 28.91 10.56
N LEU A 615 43.50 27.57 10.51
CA LEU A 615 42.27 26.87 10.12
C LEU A 615 41.08 27.24 11.01
N PHE A 616 41.31 27.43 12.30
CA PHE A 616 40.30 27.92 13.24
C PHE A 616 39.85 29.35 12.89
N SER A 617 40.78 30.28 12.68
CA SER A 617 40.45 31.69 12.42
C SER A 617 39.77 31.94 11.07
N VAL A 618 39.98 31.08 10.06
CA VAL A 618 39.28 31.12 8.77
C VAL A 618 37.98 30.30 8.74
N GLY A 619 37.57 29.69 9.86
CA GLY A 619 36.33 28.91 9.95
C GLY A 619 36.34 27.58 9.20
N ALA A 620 37.51 26.97 8.98
CA ALA A 620 37.62 25.64 8.38
C ALA A 620 37.15 24.55 9.37
N PRO A 621 36.54 23.44 8.93
CA PRO A 621 36.00 22.45 9.86
C PRO A 621 37.11 21.66 10.57
N LEU A 622 36.95 21.43 11.88
CA LEU A 622 37.86 20.64 12.74
C LEU A 622 38.19 19.24 12.17
N SER A 623 37.34 18.64 11.33
CA SER A 623 37.67 17.40 10.62
C SER A 623 38.88 17.52 9.70
N SER A 624 39.07 18.66 9.03
CA SER A 624 40.25 18.93 8.19
C SER A 624 41.53 18.89 9.00
N PHE A 625 41.54 19.50 10.19
CA PHE A 625 42.70 19.51 11.08
C PHE A 625 43.03 18.11 11.61
N ARG A 626 42.03 17.31 12.02
CA ARG A 626 42.25 15.90 12.40
C ARG A 626 42.80 15.06 11.25
N HIS A 627 42.37 15.29 10.01
CA HIS A 627 42.90 14.60 8.83
C HIS A 627 44.37 14.95 8.56
N LEU A 628 44.77 16.23 8.71
CA LEU A 628 46.16 16.68 8.61
C LEU A 628 47.07 15.99 9.64
N ILE A 629 46.66 15.95 10.92
CA ILE A 629 47.40 15.24 11.98
C ILE A 629 47.54 13.75 11.64
N THR A 630 46.47 13.13 11.13
CA THR A 630 46.47 11.70 10.75
C THR A 630 47.30 11.42 9.49
N TYR A 631 47.44 12.39 8.60
CA TYR A 631 48.33 12.31 7.43
C TYR A 631 49.80 12.44 7.86
N ALA A 632 50.13 13.42 8.69
CA ALA A 632 51.47 13.57 9.26
C ALA A 632 51.92 12.33 10.07
N GLN A 633 51.02 11.71 10.85
CA GLN A 633 51.27 10.45 11.56
C GLN A 633 51.52 9.22 10.65
N ARG A 634 51.32 9.33 9.33
CA ARG A 634 51.68 8.31 8.33
C ARG A 634 52.92 8.72 7.52
N SER A 635 53.04 10.00 7.19
CA SER A 635 54.15 10.53 6.38
C SER A 635 55.46 10.64 7.17
N TYR A 636 55.39 10.80 8.49
CA TYR A 636 56.55 10.94 9.38
C TYR A 636 56.48 9.91 10.51
N PRO A 637 57.37 8.89 10.54
CA PRO A 637 57.35 7.83 11.55
C PRO A 637 57.36 8.34 13.00
N ASP A 638 58.22 9.33 13.29
CA ASP A 638 58.43 9.85 14.65
C ASP A 638 57.42 10.93 15.07
N PHE A 639 56.58 11.43 14.15
CA PHE A 639 55.61 12.48 14.44
C PHE A 639 54.61 12.12 15.54
N ARG A 640 54.35 10.82 15.76
CA ARG A 640 53.51 10.37 16.87
C ARG A 640 54.01 10.87 18.24
N LEU A 641 55.34 10.92 18.44
CA LEU A 641 55.97 11.39 19.68
C LEU A 641 55.70 12.88 19.94
N HIS A 642 55.52 13.68 18.89
CA HIS A 642 55.36 15.14 18.97
C HIS A 642 53.92 15.62 18.76
N SER A 643 53.04 14.74 18.24
CA SER A 643 51.65 15.09 17.89
C SER A 643 50.76 15.57 19.05
N LYS A 644 51.18 15.41 20.31
CA LYS A 644 50.44 15.86 21.50
C LYS A 644 50.02 17.33 21.42
N VAL A 645 50.91 18.21 20.94
CA VAL A 645 50.64 19.65 20.83
C VAL A 645 49.51 19.98 19.86
N CYS A 646 49.34 19.17 18.79
CA CYS A 646 48.22 19.29 17.87
C CYS A 646 46.91 18.77 18.48
N TRP A 647 46.96 17.66 19.22
CA TRP A 647 45.78 17.09 19.87
C TRP A 647 45.26 17.94 21.03
N GLU A 648 46.14 18.60 21.80
CA GLU A 648 45.74 19.62 22.77
C GLU A 648 44.97 20.78 22.11
N TYR A 649 45.32 21.12 20.87
CA TYR A 649 44.58 22.12 20.08
C TYR A 649 43.23 21.60 19.57
N VAL A 650 43.14 20.33 19.15
CA VAL A 650 41.87 19.66 18.84
C VAL A 650 40.93 19.72 20.05
N THR A 651 41.41 19.43 21.26
CA THR A 651 40.59 19.51 22.49
C THR A 651 40.15 20.93 22.82
N ARG A 652 40.99 21.95 22.60
CA ARG A 652 40.59 23.36 22.76
C ARG A 652 39.50 23.76 21.75
N TRP A 653 39.61 23.30 20.51
CA TRP A 653 38.61 23.51 19.47
C TRP A 653 37.27 22.85 19.85
N GLU A 654 37.29 21.60 20.33
CA GLU A 654 36.09 20.87 20.80
C GLU A 654 35.38 21.54 21.99
N LEU A 655 36.10 22.31 22.82
CA LEU A 655 35.52 23.06 23.94
C LEU A 655 34.82 24.36 23.49
N VAL A 656 35.30 24.99 22.41
CA VAL A 656 34.70 26.22 21.86
C VAL A 656 33.58 25.90 20.87
N GLU A 657 33.74 24.84 20.07
CA GLU A 657 32.75 24.33 19.12
C GLU A 657 32.35 22.89 19.50
N PRO A 658 31.44 22.71 20.48
CA PRO A 658 31.01 21.38 20.91
C PRO A 658 30.36 20.60 19.77
N LEU A 659 30.77 19.34 19.63
CA LEU A 659 30.32 18.45 18.55
C LEU A 659 28.80 18.19 18.63
N ILE A 660 28.05 18.67 17.64
CA ILE A 660 26.64 18.30 17.48
C ILE A 660 26.56 16.82 17.07
N HIS A 661 26.10 15.98 18.00
CA HIS A 661 26.03 14.53 17.81
C HIS A 661 24.84 14.11 16.92
N ARG A 662 24.89 12.87 16.43
CA ARG A 662 23.79 12.29 15.62
C ARG A 662 22.78 11.64 16.53
N VAL A 663 21.53 12.07 16.43
CA VAL A 663 20.39 11.48 17.16
C VAL A 663 20.38 9.94 17.01
N PRO A 664 20.35 9.17 18.12
CA PRO A 664 20.37 7.71 18.09
C PRO A 664 19.06 7.13 17.56
N LEU A 665 19.14 6.05 16.77
CA LEU A 665 17.95 5.41 16.19
C LEU A 665 17.24 4.50 17.23
N PRO A 666 15.95 4.69 17.51
CA PRO A 666 15.19 3.79 18.38
C PRO A 666 15.08 2.37 17.83
N VAL A 667 15.09 1.35 18.70
CA VAL A 667 15.00 -0.07 18.28
C VAL A 667 13.74 -0.36 17.47
N LYS A 668 12.57 0.07 17.93
CA LYS A 668 11.30 -0.13 17.21
C LYS A 668 11.25 0.61 15.88
N LEU A 669 11.97 1.73 15.75
CA LEU A 669 12.15 2.38 14.46
C LEU A 669 13.14 1.61 13.58
N CYS A 670 14.23 1.09 14.13
CA CYS A 670 15.17 0.21 13.42
C CYS A 670 14.48 -1.07 12.90
N GLU A 671 13.63 -1.71 13.69
CA GLU A 671 12.82 -2.87 13.28
C GLU A 671 11.84 -2.52 12.14
N ALA A 672 11.11 -1.41 12.28
CA ALA A 672 10.20 -0.91 11.25
C ALA A 672 10.95 -0.56 9.95
N MET A 673 12.12 0.07 10.06
CA MET A 673 12.97 0.37 8.91
C MET A 673 13.52 -0.90 8.28
N ALA A 674 14.01 -1.88 9.06
CA ALA A 674 14.52 -3.14 8.55
C ALA A 674 13.44 -3.93 7.80
N ALA A 675 12.21 -3.96 8.30
CA ALA A 675 11.06 -4.58 7.62
C ALA A 675 10.81 -3.99 6.21
N VAL A 676 11.18 -2.72 5.97
CA VAL A 676 11.01 -2.02 4.69
C VAL A 676 12.30 -1.95 3.85
N ALA A 677 13.49 -1.98 4.49
CA ALA A 677 14.75 -1.51 3.90
C ALA A 677 15.78 -2.60 3.53
N PHE A 678 15.41 -3.88 3.46
CA PHE A 678 16.31 -4.96 2.98
C PHE A 678 16.60 -4.86 1.47
N SER A 679 17.36 -3.84 1.09
CA SER A 679 18.04 -3.72 -0.21
C SER A 679 19.19 -2.71 -0.15
N GLY A 680 20.26 -3.07 0.58
CA GLY A 680 21.63 -2.66 0.21
C GLY A 680 22.41 -1.74 1.13
N GLY A 681 23.70 -2.03 1.28
CA GLY A 681 24.71 -1.18 1.91
C GLY A 681 26.12 -1.66 1.56
N LYS A 682 27.11 -0.76 1.50
CA LYS A 682 28.52 -1.12 1.24
C LYS A 682 29.32 -1.27 2.55
N GLN A 683 30.05 -2.38 2.63
CA GLN A 683 31.06 -2.75 3.63
C GLN A 683 30.92 -2.11 5.02
N GLN A 684 30.11 -2.75 5.87
CA GLN A 684 30.35 -2.84 7.30
C GLN A 684 30.22 -4.31 7.72
N HIS A 685 31.02 -4.74 8.69
CA HIS A 685 30.83 -6.05 9.31
C HIS A 685 29.66 -5.94 10.29
N VAL A 686 28.55 -6.62 10.02
CA VAL A 686 27.38 -6.65 10.89
C VAL A 686 27.28 -8.05 11.50
N THR A 687 27.37 -8.14 12.83
CA THR A 687 27.07 -9.39 13.55
C THR A 687 25.57 -9.47 13.76
N ILE A 688 24.89 -10.30 12.97
CA ILE A 688 23.46 -10.55 13.11
C ILE A 688 23.27 -11.61 14.21
N GLN A 689 22.77 -11.21 15.37
CA GLN A 689 22.54 -12.13 16.51
C GLN A 689 21.12 -12.72 16.53
N HIS A 690 20.19 -12.20 15.70
CA HIS A 690 18.80 -12.64 15.67
C HIS A 690 18.64 -13.81 14.68
N PRO A 691 18.31 -15.04 15.12
CA PRO A 691 18.32 -16.22 14.24
C PRO A 691 17.40 -16.06 13.01
N GLU A 692 16.22 -15.47 13.21
CA GLU A 692 15.25 -15.22 12.13
C GLU A 692 15.80 -14.23 11.06
N VAL A 693 16.72 -13.32 11.43
CA VAL A 693 17.36 -12.41 10.47
C VAL A 693 18.53 -13.10 9.75
N VAL A 694 19.25 -14.01 10.42
CA VAL A 694 20.29 -14.83 9.78
C VAL A 694 19.65 -15.69 8.69
N ALA A 695 18.56 -16.40 9.01
CA ALA A 695 17.79 -17.20 8.05
C ALA A 695 17.28 -16.34 6.88
N ALA A 696 16.69 -15.18 7.15
CA ALA A 696 16.26 -14.23 6.12
C ALA A 696 17.40 -13.80 5.18
N CYS A 697 18.58 -13.50 5.73
CA CYS A 697 19.76 -13.16 4.92
C CYS A 697 20.27 -14.35 4.12
N GLU A 698 20.19 -15.57 4.64
CA GLU A 698 20.57 -16.80 3.94
C GLU A 698 19.61 -17.12 2.79
N THR A 699 18.28 -17.01 2.99
CA THR A 699 17.28 -17.16 1.91
C THR A 699 17.49 -16.14 0.79
N VAL A 700 17.74 -14.86 1.12
CA VAL A 700 17.82 -13.78 0.12
C VAL A 700 19.20 -13.68 -0.54
N PHE A 701 20.30 -13.94 0.18
CA PHE A 701 21.66 -13.69 -0.28
C PHE A 701 22.56 -14.94 -0.31
N GLY A 702 22.14 -16.09 0.22
CA GLY A 702 22.96 -17.30 0.27
C GLY A 702 23.36 -17.88 -1.09
N ARG A 703 22.66 -17.48 -2.17
CA ARG A 703 23.01 -17.82 -3.56
C ARG A 703 23.82 -16.74 -4.29
N ALA A 704 24.05 -15.57 -3.68
CA ALA A 704 24.88 -14.52 -4.28
C ALA A 704 26.36 -14.94 -4.26
N LYS A 705 27.12 -14.64 -5.32
CA LYS A 705 28.55 -14.98 -5.33
C LYS A 705 29.32 -14.08 -4.34
N THR A 706 30.35 -14.62 -3.69
CA THR A 706 31.16 -13.90 -2.70
C THR A 706 31.85 -12.64 -3.24
N SER A 707 32.04 -12.56 -4.57
CA SER A 707 32.59 -11.42 -5.30
C SER A 707 31.53 -10.41 -5.77
N GLU A 708 30.25 -10.77 -5.75
CA GLU A 708 29.15 -9.90 -6.17
C GLU A 708 28.72 -9.01 -4.98
N PRO A 709 28.55 -7.69 -5.18
CA PRO A 709 28.07 -6.84 -4.11
C PRO A 709 26.61 -7.18 -3.79
N LEU A 710 26.32 -7.44 -2.49
CA LEU A 710 24.96 -7.68 -1.97
C LEU A 710 23.95 -6.58 -2.36
N SER A 711 24.43 -5.42 -2.81
CA SER A 711 23.64 -4.44 -3.54
C SER A 711 24.51 -3.57 -4.44
N SER A 712 24.00 -3.27 -5.64
CA SER A 712 24.58 -2.35 -6.62
C SER A 712 24.32 -0.86 -6.33
N LEU A 713 23.59 -0.53 -5.25
CA LEU A 713 23.19 0.86 -4.97
C LEU A 713 24.39 1.77 -4.67
N SER A 714 24.36 2.98 -5.26
CA SER A 714 25.25 4.06 -4.85
C SER A 714 24.91 4.55 -3.43
N ALA A 715 25.88 5.14 -2.73
CA ALA A 715 25.63 5.74 -1.42
C ALA A 715 24.57 6.85 -1.44
N GLN A 716 24.41 7.55 -2.57
CA GLN A 716 23.37 8.56 -2.76
C GLN A 716 22.00 7.91 -2.96
N THR A 717 21.92 6.81 -3.73
CA THR A 717 20.68 6.04 -3.92
C THR A 717 20.23 5.39 -2.61
N PHE A 718 21.17 4.87 -1.82
CA PHE A 718 20.89 4.34 -0.49
C PHE A 718 20.35 5.43 0.47
N ARG A 719 20.94 6.63 0.50
CA ARG A 719 20.40 7.76 1.27
C ARG A 719 19.01 8.18 0.80
N ARG A 720 18.76 8.26 -0.51
CA ARG A 720 17.41 8.52 -1.05
C ARG A 720 16.39 7.47 -0.62
N ARG A 721 16.77 6.17 -0.60
CA ARG A 721 15.91 5.10 -0.07
C ARG A 721 15.70 5.22 1.44
N TRP A 722 16.75 5.51 2.21
CA TRP A 722 16.67 5.78 3.65
C TRP A 722 15.69 6.92 3.97
N ASP A 723 15.84 8.05 3.29
CA ASP A 723 14.96 9.21 3.44
C ASP A 723 13.51 8.87 3.06
N ALA A 724 13.30 8.09 1.98
CA ALA A 724 11.98 7.63 1.57
C ALA A 724 11.35 6.63 2.56
N VAL A 725 12.15 5.80 3.24
CA VAL A 725 11.66 4.91 4.32
C VAL A 725 11.29 5.71 5.57
N LEU A 726 12.09 6.72 5.95
CA LEU A 726 11.74 7.63 7.04
C LEU A 726 10.45 8.41 6.73
N GLU A 727 10.31 8.88 5.48
CA GLU A 727 9.10 9.56 4.99
C GLU A 727 7.87 8.62 5.01
N ALA A 728 8.02 7.37 4.57
CA ALA A 728 6.97 6.35 4.64
C ALA A 728 6.57 5.99 6.08
N LEU A 729 7.50 6.04 7.03
CA LEU A 729 7.26 5.89 8.46
C LEU A 729 6.86 7.21 9.17
N HIS A 730 6.60 8.27 8.39
CA HIS A 730 6.24 9.62 8.86
C HIS A 730 7.24 10.25 9.85
N VAL A 731 8.50 9.83 9.83
CA VAL A 731 9.54 10.38 10.72
C VAL A 731 9.97 11.74 10.19
N PRO A 732 9.77 12.85 10.93
CA PRO A 732 10.07 14.17 10.40
C PRO A 732 11.58 14.39 10.29
N LYS A 733 12.01 15.12 9.25
CA LYS A 733 13.44 15.37 8.98
C LYS A 733 14.15 16.12 10.12
N SER A 734 13.42 16.87 10.95
CA SER A 734 13.92 17.53 12.15
C SER A 734 14.53 16.59 13.20
N VAL A 735 14.19 15.29 13.16
CA VAL A 735 14.81 14.27 14.03
C VAL A 735 16.22 13.89 13.57
N ASN A 736 16.66 14.36 12.39
CA ASN A 736 18.03 14.20 11.87
C ASN A 736 18.55 12.75 11.85
N LEU A 737 17.66 11.78 11.68
CA LEU A 737 18.01 10.36 11.62
C LEU A 737 18.67 10.03 10.28
N THR A 738 19.93 9.62 10.34
CA THR A 738 20.76 9.28 9.18
C THR A 738 21.13 7.80 9.23
N PRO A 739 21.63 7.19 8.15
CA PRO A 739 22.14 5.81 8.22
C PRO A 739 23.25 5.61 9.28
N GLY A 740 23.96 6.67 9.67
CA GLY A 740 24.93 6.64 10.77
C GLY A 740 24.28 6.50 12.16
N SER A 741 23.03 6.91 12.33
CA SER A 741 22.26 6.81 13.59
C SER A 741 22.00 5.36 14.02
N VAL A 742 22.05 4.39 13.09
CA VAL A 742 21.92 2.95 13.37
C VAL A 742 22.99 2.48 14.37
N ARG A 743 24.24 2.94 14.20
CA ARG A 743 25.37 2.51 15.05
C ARG A 743 25.23 3.04 16.49
N GLY A 744 24.76 4.27 16.65
CA GLY A 744 24.44 4.84 17.97
C GLY A 744 23.23 4.14 18.61
N GLY A 745 22.15 3.94 17.84
CA GLY A 745 20.97 3.21 18.31
C GLY A 745 21.27 1.79 18.81
N GLY A 746 22.12 1.06 18.08
CA GLY A 746 22.59 -0.26 18.49
C GLY A 746 23.46 -0.24 19.75
N ALA A 747 24.27 0.81 19.94
CA ALA A 747 25.06 1.01 21.16
C ALA A 747 24.16 1.23 22.39
N VAL A 748 23.23 2.18 22.28
CA VAL A 748 22.27 2.53 23.33
C VAL A 748 21.42 1.32 23.69
N HIS A 749 20.88 0.59 22.71
CA HIS A 749 20.07 -0.60 22.99
C HIS A 749 20.85 -1.73 23.66
N ALA A 750 22.07 -2.03 23.18
CA ALA A 750 22.89 -3.06 23.82
C ALA A 750 23.28 -2.66 25.26
N TYR A 751 23.59 -1.39 25.50
CA TYR A 751 23.84 -0.87 26.85
C TYR A 751 22.60 -0.95 27.76
N GLN A 752 21.43 -0.53 27.27
CA GLN A 752 20.13 -0.69 27.95
C GLN A 752 19.77 -2.16 28.23
N SER A 753 20.24 -3.09 27.38
CA SER A 753 20.05 -4.54 27.54
C SER A 753 21.09 -5.18 28.48
N GLY A 754 21.86 -4.39 29.22
CA GLY A 754 22.84 -4.86 30.20
C GLY A 754 24.18 -5.34 29.63
N VAL A 755 24.49 -5.05 28.35
CA VAL A 755 25.79 -5.42 27.77
C VAL A 755 26.91 -4.56 28.39
N PRO A 756 27.97 -5.15 28.96
CA PRO A 756 29.09 -4.41 29.53
C PRO A 756 29.76 -3.47 28.54
N VAL A 757 30.28 -2.35 29.04
CA VAL A 757 30.97 -1.31 28.24
C VAL A 757 32.17 -1.88 27.46
N GLN A 758 32.93 -2.81 28.03
CA GLN A 758 34.04 -3.47 27.32
C GLN A 758 33.56 -4.37 26.17
N ASP A 759 32.47 -5.11 26.37
CA ASP A 759 31.87 -5.94 25.32
C ASP A 759 31.25 -5.09 24.22
N LEU A 760 30.70 -3.92 24.56
CA LEU A 760 30.27 -2.90 23.61
C LEU A 760 31.43 -2.36 22.78
N LEU A 761 32.56 -2.01 23.40
CA LEU A 761 33.77 -1.59 22.69
C LEU A 761 34.24 -2.66 21.69
N TRP A 762 34.26 -3.92 22.12
CA TRP A 762 34.65 -5.05 21.27
C TRP A 762 33.65 -5.30 20.13
N LYS A 763 32.35 -5.43 20.43
CA LYS A 763 31.26 -5.62 19.46
C LYS A 763 31.21 -4.50 18.42
N MET A 764 31.38 -3.25 18.86
CA MET A 764 31.37 -2.09 17.98
C MET A 764 32.72 -1.79 17.31
N ARG A 765 33.79 -2.54 17.64
CA ARG A 765 35.18 -2.28 17.23
C ARG A 765 35.62 -0.82 17.52
N ILE A 766 35.26 -0.32 18.69
CA ILE A 766 35.66 1.00 19.18
C ILE A 766 36.87 0.84 20.09
N ARG A 767 37.95 1.56 19.81
CA ARG A 767 39.23 1.42 20.54
C ARG A 767 39.27 2.16 21.88
N HIS A 768 38.47 3.21 22.04
CA HIS A 768 38.52 4.10 23.21
C HIS A 768 37.13 4.30 23.82
N VAL A 769 37.03 4.20 25.15
CA VAL A 769 35.80 4.43 25.93
C VAL A 769 35.17 5.78 25.57
N HIS A 770 35.97 6.83 25.38
CA HIS A 770 35.50 8.17 25.01
C HIS A 770 34.68 8.18 23.71
N THR A 771 35.08 7.41 22.70
CA THR A 771 34.32 7.29 21.45
C THR A 771 32.99 6.55 21.63
N LEU A 772 32.90 5.63 22.60
CA LEU A 772 31.64 4.98 22.99
C LEU A 772 30.77 5.92 23.86
N GLN A 773 31.40 6.77 24.67
CA GLN A 773 30.73 7.79 25.48
C GLN A 773 29.88 8.72 24.60
N HIS A 774 30.37 9.15 23.43
CA HIS A 774 29.58 9.94 22.47
C HIS A 774 28.34 9.22 21.90
N TYR A 775 28.26 7.89 21.97
CA TYR A 775 27.06 7.14 21.60
C TYR A 775 26.10 6.91 22.77
N LEU A 776 26.59 6.98 24.02
CA LEU A 776 25.82 6.69 25.25
C LEU A 776 25.42 7.95 26.02
N GLN A 777 26.04 9.10 25.77
CA GLN A 777 25.71 10.39 26.43
C GLN A 777 24.29 10.87 26.13
N GLU A 778 23.72 10.48 24.99
CA GLU A 778 22.29 10.65 24.71
C GLU A 778 21.53 9.34 24.96
N MET A 779 20.98 9.17 26.16
CA MET A 779 19.95 8.16 26.49
C MET A 779 18.60 8.42 25.78
N ALA A 780 18.61 9.20 24.69
CA ALA A 780 17.44 9.80 24.04
C ALA A 780 16.73 8.88 23.02
N ALA A 781 17.21 7.67 22.78
CA ALA A 781 16.63 6.76 21.78
C ALA A 781 15.15 6.44 22.05
N GLU A 782 14.72 6.33 23.31
CA GLU A 782 13.28 6.17 23.62
C GLU A 782 12.52 7.50 23.57
N HIS A 783 13.16 8.61 23.96
CA HIS A 783 12.57 9.96 23.84
C HIS A 783 12.19 10.29 22.40
N VAL A 784 12.98 9.87 21.40
CA VAL A 784 12.66 10.08 19.98
C VAL A 784 11.29 9.50 19.62
N ILE A 785 10.95 8.27 20.05
CA ILE A 785 9.61 7.69 19.82
C ILE A 785 8.54 8.52 20.53
N GLY A 786 8.83 9.01 21.75
CA GLY A 786 7.94 9.91 22.50
C GLY A 786 7.59 11.19 21.76
N HIS A 787 8.53 11.78 21.01
CA HIS A 787 8.35 13.04 20.28
C HIS A 787 7.85 12.86 18.83
N LEU A 788 7.72 11.62 18.34
CA LEU A 788 7.15 11.37 17.02
C LEU A 788 5.68 11.81 16.92
N PRO A 789 5.24 12.37 15.77
CA PRO A 789 3.82 12.58 15.48
C PRO A 789 2.98 11.29 15.62
N GLY A 790 1.67 11.46 15.90
CA GLY A 790 0.72 10.35 16.03
C GLY A 790 0.76 9.34 14.86
N PRO A 791 0.68 9.79 13.58
CA PRO A 791 0.79 8.90 12.42
C PRO A 791 2.10 8.10 12.38
N SER A 792 3.23 8.73 12.73
CA SER A 792 4.53 8.06 12.78
C SER A 792 4.58 7.00 13.86
N LYS A 793 4.06 7.29 15.06
CA LYS A 793 3.94 6.30 16.15
C LYS A 793 3.12 5.08 15.71
N VAL A 794 2.03 5.28 14.97
CA VAL A 794 1.20 4.18 14.44
C VAL A 794 1.97 3.38 13.39
N SER A 795 2.50 4.01 12.35
CA SER A 795 3.19 3.30 11.25
C SER A 795 4.47 2.60 11.70
N VAL A 796 5.25 3.21 12.61
CA VAL A 796 6.43 2.57 13.21
C VAL A 796 6.04 1.35 14.03
N ARG A 797 5.02 1.45 14.89
CA ARG A 797 4.53 0.29 15.68
C ARG A 797 3.95 -0.80 14.78
N ALA A 798 3.21 -0.43 13.74
CA ALA A 798 2.59 -1.38 12.81
C ALA A 798 3.61 -2.11 11.92
N ALA A 799 4.68 -1.44 11.50
CA ALA A 799 5.76 -2.07 10.74
C ALA A 799 6.67 -2.94 11.64
N SER A 800 7.03 -2.45 12.83
CA SER A 800 7.82 -3.20 13.82
C SER A 800 7.11 -4.49 14.27
N SER A 801 5.81 -4.42 14.58
CA SER A 801 5.06 -5.60 15.07
C SER A 801 4.92 -6.72 14.04
N CYS A 802 5.15 -6.43 12.76
CA CYS A 802 5.15 -7.44 11.70
C CYS A 802 6.56 -8.03 11.41
N LEU A 803 7.64 -7.49 11.97
CA LEU A 803 9.00 -7.92 11.62
C LEU A 803 9.24 -9.41 11.88
N SER A 804 8.99 -9.91 13.10
CA SER A 804 9.20 -11.33 13.45
C SER A 804 8.34 -12.27 12.61
N LEU A 805 7.07 -11.90 12.37
CA LEU A 805 6.18 -12.61 11.46
C LEU A 805 6.73 -12.70 10.02
N PHE A 806 7.37 -11.63 9.54
CA PHE A 806 7.97 -11.58 8.20
C PHE A 806 9.35 -12.23 8.09
N LEU A 807 10.10 -12.33 9.19
CA LEU A 807 11.36 -13.07 9.24
C LEU A 807 11.10 -14.59 9.32
N ARG A 808 10.09 -15.03 10.09
CA ARG A 808 9.63 -16.43 10.13
C ARG A 808 8.98 -16.93 8.83
N ALA A 809 8.55 -16.01 7.97
CA ALA A 809 7.93 -16.32 6.68
C ALA A 809 8.92 -16.33 5.50
N LEU A 810 10.20 -15.98 5.73
CA LEU A 810 11.29 -16.17 4.76
C LEU A 810 11.83 -17.61 4.82
#